data_AF-A0A2V2EV15-F1
#
_entry.id   AF-A0A2V2EV15-F1
#
_cell.length_a   1.000
_cell.length_b   1.000
_cell.length_c   1.000
_cell.angle_alpha   90.00
_cell.angle_beta   90.00
_cell.angle_gamma   90.00
#
_symmetry.space_group_name_H-M   'P 1'
#
loop_
_entity.id
_entity.type
_entity.pdbx_description
1 polymer ?
#
loop_
_entity_poly.entity_id
_entity_poly.type
_entity_poly.pdbx_seq_one_letter_code
_entity_poly.pdbx_strand_id
1 'polypeptide(L)'
;MLCYSIIKTILKGESLLELASLINDPSLRELLSETTIERAKINRSENKLYIYLASARLLQYKHLALLQKELSRQFPPDECTLIIKIRFYLSEQYTPQAILENYWPSIVEESREALGMLDYSILKKSAWHCKDDKLILTAQASPLVSKNEKILTNFIINILRERFALDLACEWRYTKAKASAKITPVYHAPIIEKAPAPESSAPLPEPETAEKPALKKRKNDDPSLIYGRNFDGESTPISEITDAIGEVIIAGQIIKLDVRELRSEKKLAIFAVTDFHDTIQCKVFLEKEQADEFLDKLKLKSFVKLKGMAMIDKYDREVNISSIRGIRLINDFTAKRQDNSPEKRVELHAHTLMSDMDGLVDVKELIKRAKAWGHEAIAVTDHGVVQSFPEAFHTIKPDEPFKVIYGCEIYLVDDLKAAVSEPAGQSLDTPVVVFDLETTGFSALNDKIIEIGAVKLVNGEIVDRFSTFVNPEIPIPYEIEKLTSISDEMVLDAPTIEEILPKFIAFCENCAVAAHNADFDNSFITANAARLNLPWQKTVLDTVTMARILLPNLHNHKLDTVAKELEISLENHHRAVDDAEATALIYQKLMERFSEQGVASFDEINNFGKLSIETVKKMPTYHAIVLAQNDIGRVNLYKLISLSHLDYYARRPRIPRSLLEENREGLILGSACEAGELVQAILRNVPHSEINRIVNFYDYLEIQPLGNNAFMLASDKHPQINSMSDLEELNKTIVRLGEEFNKPVCATCDVHFLDPEDEVYRRIIMAGKGFPDADNQAPLYLRTTEEMLEEFKYLGREKAYEVVVTNTRKINSMIEKIAPVRPDKCPPVIADSDKTLRQICYEKAHSIYGENLPSQVEERLEHELKSIIGNGFAVMYIIAQKLVWKSNDDGYLVGSRGSVGSSLAATMAGITEVNPLPPHYYCAECHYSEFDSDEVKKYRGMSGCDMPDKVCPVCGAQLKKEGHDIPFETFLGFNGDKEPDIDLNFSGDYQPVVHAYTEEIFGKGHTFRAGTIGTLAEKTAYGYVLKYFEERGQTKRSCEIERLSQGCVGVRRTTGQHPGGIIVLPHGEEIYSFTPVQHPANDTHTSIITTHFDYHSIDHNLLKLDILGHDDPTMIKRLE
;
A
#
# COMPACT_ATOMS: atom_id res chain seq x y z
N MET A 1 -7.89 22.63 -51.93
CA MET A 1 -6.65 23.42 -52.15
C MET A 1 -5.68 23.32 -50.98
N LEU A 2 -6.16 23.21 -49.74
CA LEU A 2 -5.35 23.08 -48.52
C LEU A 2 -4.41 21.84 -48.53
N CYS A 3 -4.93 20.65 -48.86
CA CYS A 3 -4.10 19.43 -48.96
C CYS A 3 -2.99 19.55 -50.02
N TYR A 4 -3.20 20.33 -51.09
CA TYR A 4 -2.21 20.52 -52.15
C TYR A 4 -1.07 21.45 -51.70
N SER A 5 -1.33 22.40 -50.80
CA SER A 5 -0.33 23.26 -50.16
C SER A 5 0.58 22.45 -49.24
N ILE A 6 -0.02 21.64 -48.35
CA ILE A 6 0.68 20.82 -47.37
C ILE A 6 1.52 19.74 -48.06
N ILE A 7 0.99 19.07 -49.08
CA ILE A 7 1.73 18.08 -49.87
C ILE A 7 2.88 18.72 -50.65
N LYS A 8 2.74 19.97 -51.09
CA LYS A 8 3.82 20.70 -51.75
C LYS A 8 4.93 21.09 -50.77
N THR A 9 4.62 21.28 -49.49
CA THR A 9 5.61 21.43 -48.41
C THR A 9 6.31 20.10 -48.13
N ILE A 10 5.54 19.02 -47.92
CA ILE A 10 6.04 17.65 -47.68
C ILE A 10 6.98 17.17 -48.80
N LEU A 11 6.70 17.51 -50.05
CA LEU A 11 7.46 17.06 -51.23
C LEU A 11 8.59 18.01 -51.67
N LYS A 12 8.74 19.20 -51.09
CA LYS A 12 9.71 20.22 -51.55
C LYS A 12 11.12 20.11 -50.95
N GLY A 13 11.38 19.13 -50.10
CA GLY A 13 12.75 18.81 -49.66
C GLY A 13 13.12 19.33 -48.28
N GLU A 14 12.24 19.14 -47.29
CA GLU A 14 12.57 19.29 -45.87
C GLU A 14 12.31 17.93 -45.20
N SER A 15 13.32 17.39 -44.52
CA SER A 15 13.30 16.10 -43.82
C SER A 15 12.11 16.00 -42.85
N LEU A 16 11.74 14.76 -42.47
CA LEU A 16 10.70 14.48 -41.47
C LEU A 16 10.90 15.27 -40.15
N LEU A 17 12.10 15.80 -39.88
CA LEU A 17 12.43 16.72 -38.78
C LEU A 17 11.55 17.99 -38.70
N GLU A 18 11.14 18.60 -39.82
CA GLU A 18 10.29 19.80 -39.75
C GLU A 18 8.83 19.45 -39.44
N LEU A 19 8.35 18.29 -39.91
CA LEU A 19 7.09 17.69 -39.45
C LEU A 19 7.17 17.21 -38.00
N ALA A 20 8.35 16.76 -37.55
CA ALA A 20 8.58 16.37 -36.16
C ALA A 20 8.35 17.54 -35.22
N SER A 21 8.64 18.78 -35.62
CA SER A 21 8.31 19.99 -34.83
C SER A 21 6.80 20.15 -34.54
N LEU A 22 5.92 19.54 -35.35
CA LEU A 22 4.46 19.53 -35.19
C LEU A 22 3.95 18.32 -34.37
N ILE A 23 4.80 17.33 -34.07
CA ILE A 23 4.48 16.14 -33.27
C ILE A 23 4.68 16.50 -31.80
N ASN A 24 3.67 16.53 -30.94
CA ASN A 24 3.87 16.94 -29.54
C ASN A 24 4.57 15.91 -28.65
N ASP A 25 4.79 14.68 -29.15
CA ASP A 25 5.45 13.59 -28.44
C ASP A 25 6.97 13.60 -28.69
N PRO A 26 7.82 13.92 -27.68
CA PRO A 26 9.27 13.97 -27.83
C PRO A 26 9.88 12.62 -28.24
N SER A 27 9.30 11.50 -27.77
CA SER A 27 9.82 10.15 -28.07
C SER A 27 9.67 9.80 -29.55
N LEU A 28 8.54 10.19 -30.14
CA LEU A 28 8.24 9.92 -31.55
C LEU A 28 9.09 10.78 -32.50
N ARG A 29 9.46 12.00 -32.09
CA ARG A 29 10.35 12.88 -32.88
C ARG A 29 11.73 12.26 -33.09
N GLU A 30 12.28 11.66 -32.04
CA GLU A 30 13.63 11.07 -32.03
C GLU A 30 13.67 9.77 -32.86
N LEU A 31 12.66 8.90 -32.69
CA LEU A 31 12.45 7.67 -33.47
C LEU A 31 12.35 7.92 -34.99
N LEU A 32 11.90 9.11 -35.39
CA LEU A 32 11.68 9.48 -36.79
C LEU A 32 12.86 10.22 -37.44
N SER A 33 13.95 10.47 -36.69
CA SER A 33 15.14 11.19 -37.16
C SER A 33 15.82 10.52 -38.37
N GLU A 34 15.78 9.19 -38.44
CA GLU A 34 16.33 8.38 -39.53
C GLU A 34 15.25 7.87 -40.51
N THR A 35 14.03 8.39 -40.41
CA THR A 35 12.93 8.08 -41.33
C THR A 35 12.82 9.15 -42.41
N THR A 36 12.80 8.73 -43.67
CA THR A 36 12.67 9.62 -44.83
C THR A 36 11.32 9.42 -45.53
N ILE A 37 10.79 10.47 -46.14
CA ILE A 37 9.59 10.39 -46.97
C ILE A 37 10.02 10.05 -48.40
N GLU A 38 9.71 8.84 -48.87
CA GLU A 38 10.00 8.44 -50.25
C GLU A 38 9.09 9.14 -51.24
N ARG A 39 7.78 9.21 -50.92
CA ARG A 39 6.75 9.82 -51.79
C ARG A 39 5.41 9.96 -51.06
N ALA A 40 4.56 10.86 -51.56
CA ALA A 40 3.15 10.99 -51.15
C ALA A 40 2.21 10.86 -52.36
N LYS A 41 1.10 10.15 -52.21
CA LYS A 41 0.12 9.89 -53.28
C LYS A 41 -1.31 10.14 -52.79
N ILE A 42 -2.05 11.00 -53.47
CA ILE A 42 -3.49 11.20 -53.22
C ILE A 42 -4.29 10.27 -54.14
N ASN A 43 -5.19 9.49 -53.55
CA ASN A 43 -6.24 8.79 -54.28
C ASN A 43 -7.57 9.57 -54.13
N ARG A 44 -7.93 10.31 -55.19
CA ARG A 44 -9.12 11.18 -55.20
C ARG A 44 -10.45 10.41 -55.18
N SER A 45 -10.49 9.18 -55.69
CA SER A 45 -11.73 8.38 -55.71
C SER A 45 -12.02 7.73 -54.35
N GLU A 46 -10.99 7.48 -53.54
CA GLU A 46 -11.12 6.89 -52.19
C GLU A 46 -11.02 7.94 -51.08
N ASN A 47 -10.80 9.19 -51.44
CA ASN A 47 -10.52 10.29 -50.52
C ASN A 47 -9.34 10.01 -49.55
N LYS A 48 -8.30 9.31 -50.02
CA LYS A 48 -7.16 8.85 -49.22
C LYS A 48 -5.84 9.52 -49.63
N LEU A 49 -5.03 9.93 -48.65
CA LEU A 49 -3.65 10.38 -48.83
C LEU A 49 -2.69 9.30 -48.30
N TYR A 50 -1.90 8.71 -49.18
CA TYR A 50 -0.87 7.74 -48.81
C TYR A 50 0.48 8.45 -48.67
N ILE A 51 1.15 8.29 -47.53
CA ILE A 51 2.52 8.75 -47.30
C ILE A 51 3.40 7.50 -47.20
N TYR A 52 4.43 7.41 -48.05
CA TYR A 52 5.39 6.32 -48.09
C TYR A 52 6.68 6.75 -47.40
N LEU A 53 7.08 6.01 -46.38
CA LEU A 53 8.24 6.23 -45.54
C LEU A 53 9.28 5.15 -45.77
N ALA A 54 10.55 5.51 -45.64
CA ALA A 54 11.69 4.61 -45.61
C ALA A 54 12.45 4.81 -44.29
N SER A 55 12.76 3.73 -43.57
CA SER A 55 13.51 3.79 -42.31
C SER A 55 14.64 2.76 -42.29
N ALA A 56 15.82 3.17 -41.85
CA ALA A 56 16.93 2.24 -41.54
C ALA A 56 16.72 1.52 -40.19
N ARG A 57 15.77 2.01 -39.37
CA ARG A 57 15.41 1.45 -38.05
C ARG A 57 14.03 0.80 -38.04
N LEU A 58 13.89 -0.26 -37.24
CA LEU A 58 12.63 -0.97 -37.08
C LEU A 58 11.63 -0.18 -36.22
N LEU A 59 10.52 0.27 -36.81
CA LEU A 59 9.48 1.03 -36.10
C LEU A 59 8.22 0.19 -35.86
N GLN A 60 7.92 -0.13 -34.60
CA GLN A 60 6.71 -0.87 -34.20
C GLN A 60 5.41 -0.22 -34.70
N TYR A 61 4.35 -1.01 -34.92
CA TYR A 61 3.06 -0.54 -35.42
C TYR A 61 2.43 0.55 -34.53
N LYS A 62 2.61 0.47 -33.20
CA LYS A 62 2.17 1.52 -32.26
C LYS A 62 2.72 2.90 -32.61
N HIS A 63 3.98 2.98 -33.03
CA HIS A 63 4.63 4.23 -33.44
C HIS A 63 4.04 4.74 -34.76
N LEU A 64 3.78 3.83 -35.71
CA LEU A 64 3.16 4.17 -37.00
C LEU A 64 1.71 4.66 -36.83
N ALA A 65 0.94 4.00 -35.96
CA ALA A 65 -0.45 4.38 -35.64
C ALA A 65 -0.50 5.75 -34.94
N LEU A 66 0.42 6.00 -33.99
CA LEU A 66 0.54 7.30 -33.33
C LEU A 66 0.95 8.39 -34.32
N LEU A 67 1.94 8.14 -35.18
CA LEU A 67 2.35 9.07 -36.23
C LEU A 67 1.19 9.39 -37.18
N GLN A 68 0.44 8.36 -37.60
CA GLN A 68 -0.73 8.54 -38.46
C GLN A 68 -1.80 9.39 -37.76
N LYS A 69 -2.05 9.17 -36.47
CA LYS A 69 -3.00 9.96 -35.67
C LYS A 69 -2.57 11.41 -35.52
N GLU A 70 -1.31 11.68 -35.17
CA GLU A 70 -0.79 13.04 -35.01
C GLU A 70 -0.77 13.80 -36.34
N LEU A 71 -0.36 13.16 -37.43
CA LEU A 71 -0.42 13.77 -38.76
C LEU A 71 -1.87 14.00 -39.20
N SER A 72 -2.79 13.06 -38.92
CA SER A 72 -4.21 13.21 -39.26
C SER A 72 -4.87 14.40 -38.57
N ARG A 73 -4.43 14.79 -37.36
CA ARG A 73 -4.94 16.00 -36.67
C ARG A 73 -4.63 17.30 -37.41
N GLN A 74 -3.61 17.31 -38.26
CA GLN A 74 -3.26 18.46 -39.10
C GLN A 74 -4.15 18.56 -40.34
N PHE A 75 -5.04 17.59 -40.59
CA PHE A 75 -6.00 17.57 -41.69
C PHE A 75 -7.44 17.67 -41.14
N PRO A 76 -8.36 18.36 -41.83
CA PRO A 76 -9.78 18.32 -41.48
C PRO A 76 -10.32 16.87 -41.57
N PRO A 77 -10.95 16.33 -40.52
CA PRO A 77 -11.37 14.91 -40.47
C PRO A 77 -12.32 14.50 -41.59
N ASP A 78 -13.11 15.45 -42.10
CA ASP A 78 -14.17 15.21 -43.08
C ASP A 78 -13.70 15.27 -44.54
N GLU A 79 -12.46 15.70 -44.80
CA GLU A 79 -11.97 15.95 -46.17
C GLU A 79 -10.99 14.93 -46.73
N CYS A 80 -10.23 14.17 -45.92
CA CYS A 80 -9.29 13.17 -46.43
C CYS A 80 -8.77 12.20 -45.34
N THR A 81 -8.72 10.90 -45.61
CA THR A 81 -8.11 9.90 -44.71
C THR A 81 -6.62 9.71 -45.02
N LEU A 82 -5.74 9.95 -44.05
CA LEU A 82 -4.29 9.74 -44.17
C LEU A 82 -3.91 8.30 -43.85
N ILE A 83 -3.08 7.68 -44.71
CA ILE A 83 -2.56 6.32 -44.53
C ILE A 83 -1.03 6.36 -44.65
N ILE A 84 -0.34 5.84 -43.64
CA ILE A 84 1.11 5.68 -43.65
C ILE A 84 1.48 4.28 -44.15
N LYS A 85 2.44 4.23 -45.07
CA LYS A 85 3.10 3.02 -45.53
C LYS A 85 4.59 3.17 -45.25
N ILE A 86 5.23 2.15 -44.69
CA ILE A 86 6.67 2.18 -44.36
C ILE A 86 7.39 1.01 -45.03
N ARG A 87 8.63 1.27 -45.44
CA ARG A 87 9.60 0.27 -45.88
C ARG A 87 10.84 0.35 -45.00
N PHE A 88 11.37 -0.79 -44.59
CA PHE A 88 12.57 -0.89 -43.77
C PHE A 88 13.79 -1.31 -44.60
N TYR A 89 14.94 -0.72 -44.27
CA TYR A 89 16.26 -1.03 -44.82
C TYR A 89 17.17 -1.42 -43.66
N LEU A 90 16.96 -2.63 -43.13
CA LEU A 90 17.61 -3.11 -41.90
C LEU A 90 18.95 -3.78 -42.18
N SER A 91 19.79 -3.89 -41.15
CA SER A 91 21.07 -4.61 -41.18
C SER A 91 20.88 -6.11 -41.48
N GLU A 92 21.96 -6.80 -41.91
CA GLU A 92 21.90 -8.24 -42.20
C GLU A 92 21.62 -9.11 -40.96
N GLN A 93 21.74 -8.56 -39.75
CA GLN A 93 21.36 -9.24 -38.50
C GLN A 93 19.84 -9.46 -38.39
N TYR A 94 19.03 -8.67 -39.12
CA TYR A 94 17.60 -8.87 -39.25
C TYR A 94 17.26 -9.98 -40.25
N THR A 95 17.57 -11.22 -39.87
CA THR A 95 17.13 -12.41 -40.60
C THR A 95 15.60 -12.50 -40.65
N PRO A 96 14.98 -13.27 -41.57
CA PRO A 96 13.53 -13.46 -41.59
C PRO A 96 12.94 -13.91 -40.24
N GLN A 97 13.66 -14.77 -39.51
CA GLN A 97 13.31 -15.18 -38.15
C GLN A 97 13.40 -13.99 -37.18
N ALA A 98 14.51 -13.26 -37.14
CA ALA A 98 14.68 -12.11 -36.24
C ALA A 98 13.65 -10.99 -36.51
N ILE A 99 13.30 -10.74 -37.77
CA ILE A 99 12.24 -9.79 -38.14
C ILE A 99 10.89 -10.24 -37.56
N LEU A 100 10.54 -11.52 -37.70
CA LEU A 100 9.31 -12.05 -37.13
C LEU A 100 9.35 -11.99 -35.60
N GLU A 101 10.46 -12.33 -34.94
CA GLU A 101 10.59 -12.26 -33.48
C GLU A 101 10.33 -10.83 -32.97
N ASN A 102 10.97 -9.84 -33.61
CA ASN A 102 10.90 -8.44 -33.19
C ASN A 102 9.63 -7.70 -33.66
N TYR A 103 8.94 -8.19 -34.69
CA TYR A 103 7.82 -7.48 -35.32
C TYR A 103 6.49 -8.24 -35.34
N TRP A 104 6.45 -9.51 -34.92
CA TRP A 104 5.20 -10.29 -34.84
C TRP A 104 4.13 -9.63 -33.96
N PRO A 105 4.44 -9.07 -32.77
CA PRO A 105 3.43 -8.36 -31.97
C PRO A 105 2.77 -7.22 -32.74
N SER A 106 3.55 -6.50 -33.55
CA SER A 106 3.05 -5.44 -34.43
C SER A 106 2.11 -5.97 -35.52
N ILE A 107 2.41 -7.13 -36.11
CA ILE A 107 1.54 -7.80 -37.09
C ILE A 107 0.21 -8.21 -36.42
N VAL A 108 0.28 -8.77 -35.21
CA VAL A 108 -0.92 -9.18 -34.46
C VAL A 108 -1.77 -7.97 -34.09
N GLU A 109 -1.20 -6.90 -33.55
CA GLU A 109 -1.97 -5.71 -33.18
C GLU A 109 -2.59 -5.01 -34.40
N GLU A 110 -1.84 -4.89 -35.50
CA GLU A 110 -2.37 -4.33 -36.75
C GLU A 110 -3.55 -5.15 -37.30
N SER A 111 -3.57 -6.47 -37.09
CA SER A 111 -4.69 -7.32 -37.51
C SER A 111 -6.00 -6.97 -36.79
N ARG A 112 -5.93 -6.43 -35.57
CA ARG A 112 -7.12 -6.01 -34.80
C ARG A 112 -7.86 -4.88 -35.49
N GLU A 113 -7.14 -3.88 -35.97
CA GLU A 113 -7.71 -2.75 -36.70
C GLU A 113 -8.05 -3.12 -38.15
N ALA A 114 -7.19 -3.89 -38.82
CA ALA A 114 -7.33 -4.18 -40.24
C ALA A 114 -8.36 -5.28 -40.56
N LEU A 115 -8.46 -6.32 -39.73
CA LEU A 115 -9.28 -7.51 -39.98
C LEU A 115 -10.39 -7.72 -38.93
N GLY A 116 -10.24 -7.13 -37.74
CA GLY A 116 -11.23 -7.20 -36.66
C GLY A 116 -10.91 -8.24 -35.58
N MET A 117 -11.75 -8.26 -34.53
CA MET A 117 -11.45 -8.98 -33.28
C MET A 117 -11.34 -10.50 -33.42
N LEU A 118 -12.05 -11.10 -34.39
CA LEU A 118 -11.99 -12.54 -34.64
C LEU A 118 -10.62 -12.96 -35.18
N ASP A 119 -10.13 -12.28 -36.20
CA ASP A 119 -8.85 -12.56 -36.86
C ASP A 119 -7.67 -12.26 -35.94
N TYR A 120 -7.75 -11.16 -35.18
CA TYR A 120 -6.84 -10.87 -34.08
C TYR A 120 -6.73 -12.02 -33.08
N SER A 121 -7.87 -12.55 -32.63
CA SER A 121 -7.90 -13.66 -31.67
C SER A 121 -7.29 -14.94 -32.25
N ILE A 122 -7.46 -15.20 -33.55
CA ILE A 122 -6.85 -16.35 -34.24
C ILE A 122 -5.33 -16.18 -34.30
N LEU A 123 -4.82 -15.03 -34.79
CA LEU A 123 -3.37 -14.80 -34.89
C LEU A 123 -2.69 -14.77 -33.52
N LYS A 124 -3.30 -14.10 -32.54
CA LYS A 124 -2.77 -14.03 -31.17
C LYS A 124 -2.61 -15.41 -30.52
N LYS A 125 -3.49 -16.36 -30.85
CA LYS A 125 -3.46 -17.74 -30.33
C LYS A 125 -2.65 -18.71 -31.19
N SER A 126 -2.18 -18.27 -32.36
CA SER A 126 -1.39 -19.10 -33.26
C SER A 126 0.08 -19.01 -32.87
N ALA A 127 0.72 -20.16 -32.66
CA ALA A 127 2.17 -20.21 -32.59
C ALA A 127 2.74 -20.08 -34.01
N TRP A 128 3.95 -19.54 -34.14
CA TRP A 128 4.59 -19.38 -35.43
C TRP A 128 6.05 -19.81 -35.35
N HIS A 129 6.62 -20.22 -36.49
CA HIS A 129 8.03 -20.54 -36.62
C HIS A 129 8.48 -20.25 -38.05
N CYS A 130 9.67 -19.66 -38.24
CA CYS A 130 10.25 -19.47 -39.56
C CYS A 130 11.43 -20.44 -39.78
N LYS A 131 11.39 -21.18 -40.89
CA LYS A 131 12.49 -22.07 -41.29
C LYS A 131 12.55 -22.20 -42.81
N ASP A 132 13.75 -22.13 -43.39
CA ASP A 132 14.02 -22.29 -44.82
C ASP A 132 13.11 -21.41 -45.71
N ASP A 133 12.99 -20.11 -45.38
CA ASP A 133 12.12 -19.14 -46.05
C ASP A 133 10.61 -19.49 -46.05
N LYS A 134 10.19 -20.30 -45.07
CA LYS A 134 8.79 -20.65 -44.83
C LYS A 134 8.34 -20.22 -43.44
N LEU A 135 7.22 -19.51 -43.38
CA LEU A 135 6.49 -19.23 -42.16
C LEU A 135 5.51 -20.37 -41.88
N ILE A 136 5.62 -21.01 -40.73
CA ILE A 136 4.73 -22.10 -40.30
C ILE A 136 3.86 -21.56 -39.15
N LEU A 137 2.55 -21.46 -39.38
CA LEU A 137 1.56 -21.07 -38.37
C LEU A 137 0.89 -22.30 -37.80
N THR A 138 0.98 -22.48 -36.49
CA THR A 138 0.35 -23.58 -35.77
C THR A 138 -0.86 -23.06 -34.99
N ALA A 139 -2.04 -23.51 -35.38
CA ALA A 139 -3.30 -23.13 -34.75
C ALA A 139 -4.08 -24.38 -34.29
N GLN A 140 -5.01 -24.20 -33.35
CA GLN A 140 -5.94 -25.26 -32.98
C GLN A 140 -6.93 -25.51 -34.13
N ALA A 141 -7.17 -26.78 -34.46
CA ALA A 141 -8.12 -27.15 -35.50
C ALA A 141 -9.55 -26.65 -35.15
N SER A 142 -10.04 -25.68 -35.92
CA SER A 142 -11.39 -25.11 -35.77
C SER A 142 -11.92 -24.68 -37.15
N PRO A 143 -13.23 -24.86 -37.44
CA PRO A 143 -13.84 -24.38 -38.68
C PRO A 143 -13.63 -22.88 -38.95
N LEU A 144 -13.47 -22.09 -37.89
CA LEU A 144 -13.20 -20.65 -37.99
C LEU A 144 -11.80 -20.35 -38.54
N VAL A 145 -10.79 -21.11 -38.08
CA VAL A 145 -9.40 -20.94 -38.54
C VAL A 145 -9.29 -21.33 -40.02
N SER A 146 -9.89 -22.45 -40.42
CA SER A 146 -9.86 -22.90 -41.82
C SER A 146 -10.59 -21.96 -42.78
N LYS A 147 -11.61 -21.22 -42.30
CA LYS A 147 -12.34 -20.24 -43.11
C LYS A 147 -11.52 -18.95 -43.32
N ASN A 148 -10.73 -18.56 -42.32
CA ASN A 148 -10.00 -17.29 -42.30
C ASN A 148 -8.51 -17.45 -42.68
N GLU A 149 -8.01 -18.68 -42.81
CA GLU A 149 -6.63 -19.04 -43.16
C GLU A 149 -6.04 -18.21 -44.31
N LYS A 150 -6.78 -18.11 -45.43
CA LYS A 150 -6.34 -17.35 -46.61
C LYS A 150 -6.26 -15.84 -46.37
N ILE A 151 -7.18 -15.30 -45.59
CA ILE A 151 -7.24 -13.86 -45.29
C ILE A 151 -6.04 -13.49 -44.41
N LEU A 152 -5.81 -14.27 -43.35
CA LEU A 152 -4.69 -14.10 -42.41
C LEU A 152 -3.34 -14.28 -43.11
N THR A 153 -3.21 -15.31 -43.95
CA THR A 153 -1.99 -15.55 -44.73
C THR A 153 -1.65 -14.36 -45.62
N ASN A 154 -2.64 -13.87 -46.39
CA ASN A 154 -2.42 -12.74 -47.28
C ASN A 154 -2.04 -11.47 -46.50
N PHE A 155 -2.67 -11.23 -45.35
CA PHE A 155 -2.36 -10.08 -44.50
C PHE A 155 -0.90 -10.10 -44.02
N ILE A 156 -0.44 -11.22 -43.46
CA ILE A 156 0.93 -11.37 -42.96
C ILE A 156 1.95 -11.25 -44.09
N ILE A 157 1.77 -12.01 -45.17
CA ILE A 157 2.73 -12.01 -46.29
C ILE A 157 2.78 -10.64 -46.96
N ASN A 158 1.67 -9.91 -47.06
CA ASN A 158 1.69 -8.55 -47.58
C ASN A 158 2.49 -7.60 -46.69
N ILE A 159 2.39 -7.70 -45.36
CA ILE A 159 3.22 -6.90 -44.46
C ILE A 159 4.70 -7.22 -44.65
N LEU A 160 5.07 -8.50 -44.67
CA LEU A 160 6.46 -8.94 -44.83
C LEU A 160 7.04 -8.51 -46.19
N ARG A 161 6.25 -8.63 -47.25
CA ARG A 161 6.66 -8.23 -48.60
C ARG A 161 6.73 -6.71 -48.76
N GLU A 162 5.72 -5.97 -48.32
CA GLU A 162 5.67 -4.51 -48.50
C GLU A 162 6.68 -3.78 -47.60
N ARG A 163 6.84 -4.21 -46.34
CA ARG A 163 7.68 -3.50 -45.37
C ARG A 163 9.13 -3.97 -45.36
N PHE A 164 9.35 -5.28 -45.49
CA PHE A 164 10.69 -5.89 -45.32
C PHE A 164 11.28 -6.45 -46.61
N ALA A 165 10.55 -6.36 -47.73
CA ALA A 165 10.92 -7.01 -48.99
C ALA A 165 11.14 -8.53 -48.87
N LEU A 166 10.48 -9.17 -47.89
CA LEU A 166 10.55 -10.61 -47.64
C LEU A 166 9.38 -11.33 -48.32
N ASP A 167 9.70 -12.30 -49.18
CA ASP A 167 8.70 -13.14 -49.85
C ASP A 167 8.73 -14.56 -49.28
N LEU A 168 8.00 -14.78 -48.18
CA LEU A 168 7.93 -16.05 -47.48
C LEU A 168 6.69 -16.85 -47.91
N ALA A 169 6.81 -18.18 -48.00
CA ALA A 169 5.65 -19.04 -48.11
C ALA A 169 5.06 -19.33 -46.73
N CYS A 170 3.72 -19.27 -46.59
CA CYS A 170 3.05 -19.56 -45.32
C CYS A 170 2.39 -20.95 -45.34
N GLU A 171 2.68 -21.78 -44.35
CA GLU A 171 2.09 -23.11 -44.14
C GLU A 171 1.29 -23.13 -42.82
N TRP A 172 0.07 -23.65 -42.84
CA TRP A 172 -0.73 -23.84 -41.64
C TRP A 172 -0.64 -25.27 -41.12
N ARG A 173 -0.32 -25.42 -39.84
CA ARG A 173 -0.32 -26.67 -39.09
C ARG A 173 -1.40 -26.64 -38.03
N TYR A 174 -2.03 -27.79 -37.85
CA TYR A 174 -3.15 -27.92 -36.94
C TYR A 174 -2.83 -28.93 -35.85
N THR A 175 -2.85 -28.48 -34.59
CA THR A 175 -2.75 -29.40 -33.45
C THR A 175 -4.10 -30.07 -33.19
N LYS A 176 -4.12 -31.39 -32.98
CA LYS A 176 -5.32 -32.11 -32.55
C LYS A 176 -5.80 -31.52 -31.22
N ALA A 177 -7.08 -31.18 -31.15
CA ALA A 177 -7.72 -30.80 -29.89
C ALA A 177 -7.49 -31.90 -28.85
N LYS A 178 -6.92 -31.56 -27.68
CA LYS A 178 -7.09 -32.42 -26.50
C LYS A 178 -8.59 -32.55 -26.27
N ALA A 179 -9.07 -33.79 -26.08
CA ALA A 179 -10.48 -34.05 -25.84
C ALA A 179 -10.94 -33.30 -24.57
N SER A 180 -11.51 -32.12 -24.75
CA SER A 180 -12.26 -31.41 -23.74
C SER A 180 -13.61 -32.10 -23.58
N ALA A 181 -14.00 -32.34 -22.33
CA ALA A 181 -15.26 -32.93 -21.96
C ALA A 181 -16.44 -32.27 -22.71
N LYS A 182 -17.36 -33.11 -23.20
CA LYS A 182 -18.61 -32.70 -23.85
C LYS A 182 -19.39 -31.77 -22.92
N ILE A 183 -19.55 -30.52 -23.33
CA ILE A 183 -20.69 -29.68 -22.93
C ILE A 183 -21.58 -29.57 -24.17
N THR A 184 -22.81 -30.03 -24.03
CA THR A 184 -23.84 -30.03 -25.07
C THR A 184 -24.45 -28.62 -25.17
N PRO A 185 -24.46 -27.96 -26.34
CA PRO A 185 -25.30 -26.81 -26.58
C PRO A 185 -26.56 -27.23 -27.34
N VAL A 186 -27.73 -26.97 -26.77
CA VAL A 186 -29.00 -26.96 -27.53
C VAL A 186 -29.24 -25.51 -27.94
N TYR A 187 -29.07 -25.24 -29.24
CA TYR A 187 -29.57 -24.04 -29.91
C TYR A 187 -30.78 -24.44 -30.74
N HIS A 188 -31.81 -23.60 -30.77
CA HIS A 188 -32.50 -23.34 -32.03
C HIS A 188 -32.65 -21.83 -32.23
N ALA A 189 -31.95 -21.37 -33.27
CA ALA A 189 -32.02 -20.05 -33.88
C ALA A 189 -32.96 -20.09 -35.11
N PRO A 190 -33.36 -18.92 -35.66
CA PRO A 190 -34.47 -18.75 -36.58
C PRO A 190 -34.08 -18.89 -38.06
N ILE A 191 -35.09 -18.95 -38.94
CA ILE A 191 -34.97 -18.87 -40.40
C ILE A 191 -35.62 -17.57 -40.88
N ILE A 192 -34.93 -16.86 -41.78
CA ILE A 192 -35.34 -15.61 -42.44
C ILE A 192 -35.79 -15.95 -43.88
N GLU A 193 -36.83 -15.28 -44.42
CA GLU A 193 -36.77 -14.68 -45.78
C GLU A 193 -37.88 -13.64 -46.10
N LYS A 194 -37.39 -12.46 -46.51
CA LYS A 194 -37.81 -11.47 -47.54
C LYS A 194 -39.17 -10.73 -47.53
N ALA A 195 -39.06 -9.41 -47.79
CA ALA A 195 -40.09 -8.36 -47.95
C ALA A 195 -40.75 -8.32 -49.36
N PRO A 196 -41.89 -7.62 -49.59
CA PRO A 196 -41.86 -6.16 -49.92
C PRO A 196 -43.09 -5.30 -49.45
N ALA A 197 -43.01 -3.99 -49.70
CA ALA A 197 -43.84 -2.82 -49.29
C ALA A 197 -45.21 -2.66 -50.05
N PRO A 198 -45.90 -1.48 -50.08
CA PRO A 198 -46.56 -0.63 -49.05
C PRO A 198 -48.09 -0.34 -49.35
N GLU A 199 -48.72 0.52 -48.52
CA GLU A 199 -49.90 1.41 -48.77
C GLU A 199 -51.38 1.04 -48.45
N SER A 200 -52.00 2.02 -47.74
CA SER A 200 -53.44 2.42 -47.66
C SER A 200 -54.41 1.46 -46.93
N SER A 201 -55.49 1.86 -46.24
CA SER A 201 -56.26 3.11 -46.13
C SER A 201 -57.24 3.04 -44.94
N ALA A 202 -57.33 4.14 -44.17
CA ALA A 202 -58.53 4.76 -43.56
C ALA A 202 -59.45 3.93 -42.58
N PRO A 203 -60.51 4.53 -41.96
CA PRO A 203 -60.49 4.93 -40.53
C PRO A 203 -61.66 4.38 -39.66
N LEU A 204 -61.57 4.71 -38.36
CA LEU A 204 -62.50 4.61 -37.20
C LEU A 204 -64.00 4.29 -37.43
N PRO A 205 -64.66 3.63 -36.44
CA PRO A 205 -65.54 4.40 -35.56
C PRO A 205 -65.48 4.04 -34.05
N GLU A 206 -65.89 5.02 -33.24
CA GLU A 206 -66.14 4.97 -31.79
C GLU A 206 -67.19 3.89 -31.40
N PRO A 207 -67.27 3.47 -30.13
CA PRO A 207 -68.37 4.01 -29.33
C PRO A 207 -68.13 4.16 -27.80
N GLU A 208 -68.77 5.20 -27.28
CA GLU A 208 -69.70 5.24 -26.14
C GLU A 208 -69.32 4.68 -24.75
N THR A 209 -69.49 5.62 -23.81
CA THR A 209 -69.81 5.54 -22.38
C THR A 209 -70.44 4.23 -21.85
N ALA A 210 -69.87 3.73 -20.74
CA ALA A 210 -70.63 2.98 -19.73
C ALA A 210 -70.06 3.22 -18.31
N GLU A 211 -70.96 3.45 -17.36
CA GLU A 211 -70.69 3.71 -15.94
C GLU A 211 -70.12 2.50 -15.18
N LYS A 212 -69.51 2.83 -14.04
CA LYS A 212 -68.78 2.00 -13.05
C LYS A 212 -69.50 0.73 -12.56
N PRO A 213 -68.72 -0.22 -12.00
CA PRO A 213 -69.10 -0.79 -10.71
C PRO A 213 -67.97 -0.74 -9.66
N ALA A 214 -68.42 -0.74 -8.40
CA ALA A 214 -67.68 -0.48 -7.18
C ALA A 214 -66.50 -1.43 -6.89
N LEU A 215 -65.42 -0.84 -6.36
CA LEU A 215 -64.25 -1.52 -5.82
C LEU A 215 -64.58 -2.36 -4.57
N LYS A 216 -64.45 -3.69 -4.67
CA LYS A 216 -64.21 -4.55 -3.51
C LYS A 216 -62.71 -4.60 -3.21
N LYS A 217 -62.30 -4.12 -2.03
CA LYS A 217 -60.96 -4.34 -1.46
C LYS A 217 -60.74 -5.84 -1.23
N ARG A 218 -59.79 -6.45 -1.94
CA ARG A 218 -59.15 -7.71 -1.52
C ARG A 218 -58.04 -7.35 -0.53
N LYS A 219 -58.06 -7.94 0.68
CA LYS A 219 -56.89 -8.00 1.57
C LYS A 219 -55.82 -8.83 0.86
N ASN A 220 -54.61 -8.28 0.75
CA ASN A 220 -53.44 -8.96 0.19
C ASN A 220 -52.72 -9.62 1.38
N ASP A 221 -52.81 -10.94 1.51
CA ASP A 221 -52.17 -11.74 2.57
C ASP A 221 -50.71 -12.13 2.21
N ASP A 222 -49.98 -11.28 1.48
CA ASP A 222 -48.55 -11.53 1.19
C ASP A 222 -47.68 -10.87 2.28
N PRO A 223 -47.07 -11.64 3.20
CA PRO A 223 -46.25 -11.09 4.28
C PRO A 223 -44.96 -10.42 3.78
N SER A 224 -44.54 -10.65 2.53
CA SER A 224 -43.39 -9.98 1.92
C SER A 224 -43.71 -8.55 1.44
N LEU A 225 -44.99 -8.18 1.28
CA LEU A 225 -45.40 -6.88 0.77
C LEU A 225 -45.32 -5.82 1.88
N ILE A 226 -44.38 -4.88 1.74
CA ILE A 226 -44.19 -3.78 2.69
C ILE A 226 -45.15 -2.63 2.39
N TYR A 227 -45.27 -2.24 1.12
CA TYR A 227 -45.99 -1.05 0.71
C TYR A 227 -46.64 -1.23 -0.67
N GLY A 228 -47.79 -0.59 -0.90
CA GLY A 228 -48.45 -0.53 -2.21
C GLY A 228 -49.15 -1.84 -2.63
N ARG A 229 -49.12 -2.15 -3.92
CA ARG A 229 -49.74 -3.35 -4.52
C ARG A 229 -48.66 -4.36 -4.91
N ASN A 230 -49.05 -5.62 -4.97
CA ASN A 230 -48.17 -6.66 -5.49
C ASN A 230 -47.88 -6.45 -6.99
N PHE A 231 -46.69 -6.84 -7.45
CA PHE A 231 -46.22 -6.70 -8.82
C PHE A 231 -45.16 -7.78 -9.12
N ASP A 232 -45.04 -8.12 -10.41
CA ASP A 232 -44.06 -9.06 -10.96
C ASP A 232 -43.36 -8.43 -12.18
N GLY A 233 -42.20 -8.97 -12.56
CA GLY A 233 -41.38 -8.49 -13.68
C GLY A 233 -39.88 -8.62 -13.39
N GLU A 234 -39.05 -8.48 -14.42
CA GLU A 234 -37.58 -8.45 -14.28
C GLU A 234 -37.12 -7.11 -13.70
N SER A 235 -36.04 -7.15 -12.91
CA SER A 235 -35.44 -5.94 -12.36
C SER A 235 -34.45 -5.34 -13.35
N THR A 236 -34.56 -4.04 -13.57
CA THR A 236 -33.58 -3.22 -14.30
C THR A 236 -32.36 -2.96 -13.39
N PRO A 237 -31.12 -3.18 -13.86
CA PRO A 237 -29.91 -2.77 -13.15
C PRO A 237 -29.92 -1.27 -12.87
N ILE A 238 -29.52 -0.86 -11.67
CA ILE A 238 -29.60 0.55 -11.23
C ILE A 238 -28.65 1.44 -12.04
N SER A 239 -27.54 0.87 -12.51
CA SER A 239 -26.56 1.51 -13.40
C SER A 239 -27.13 1.89 -14.77
N GLU A 240 -28.19 1.23 -15.24
CA GLU A 240 -28.84 1.54 -16.53
C GLU A 240 -29.86 2.69 -16.42
N ILE A 241 -30.20 3.13 -15.21
CA ILE A 241 -31.22 4.17 -14.95
C ILE A 241 -30.58 5.57 -14.99
N THR A 242 -29.97 5.94 -16.12
CA THR A 242 -29.26 7.23 -16.23
C THR A 242 -30.18 8.43 -16.42
N ASP A 243 -31.36 8.22 -17.00
CA ASP A 243 -32.36 9.26 -17.32
C ASP A 243 -33.77 8.91 -16.79
N ALA A 244 -34.72 9.83 -16.99
CA ALA A 244 -36.14 9.60 -16.69
C ALA A 244 -36.78 8.60 -17.67
N ILE A 245 -36.54 7.31 -17.45
CA ILE A 245 -36.99 6.21 -18.31
C ILE A 245 -38.43 5.74 -18.03
N GLY A 246 -39.12 6.36 -17.06
CA GLY A 246 -40.52 6.05 -16.75
C GLY A 246 -40.67 4.98 -15.68
N GLU A 247 -41.59 4.03 -15.86
CA GLU A 247 -41.85 2.99 -14.85
C GLU A 247 -40.78 1.89 -14.89
N VAL A 248 -40.15 1.62 -13.75
CA VAL A 248 -39.09 0.62 -13.60
C VAL A 248 -39.33 -0.27 -12.40
N ILE A 249 -38.72 -1.45 -12.44
CA ILE A 249 -38.62 -2.37 -11.30
C ILE A 249 -37.14 -2.48 -10.97
N ILE A 250 -36.76 -2.23 -9.71
CA ILE A 250 -35.39 -2.43 -9.24
C ILE A 250 -35.37 -3.43 -8.09
N ALA A 251 -34.23 -4.08 -7.91
CA ALA A 251 -33.96 -4.95 -6.77
C ALA A 251 -32.63 -4.51 -6.13
N GLY A 252 -32.58 -4.45 -4.81
CA GLY A 252 -31.39 -4.00 -4.11
C GLY A 252 -31.50 -4.04 -2.60
N GLN A 253 -30.38 -3.77 -1.93
CA GLN A 253 -30.29 -3.62 -0.48
C GLN A 253 -30.50 -2.16 -0.07
N ILE A 254 -31.19 -1.95 1.06
CA ILE A 254 -31.36 -0.63 1.65
C ILE A 254 -30.13 -0.26 2.48
N ILE A 255 -29.46 0.83 2.09
CA ILE A 255 -28.25 1.32 2.75
C ILE A 255 -28.47 2.60 3.57
N LYS A 256 -29.57 3.32 3.34
CA LYS A 256 -29.94 4.53 4.06
C LYS A 256 -31.46 4.62 4.16
N LEU A 257 -31.97 5.10 5.30
CA LEU A 257 -33.39 5.31 5.54
C LEU A 257 -33.56 6.53 6.46
N ASP A 258 -34.23 7.57 5.97
CA ASP A 258 -34.56 8.81 6.66
C ASP A 258 -36.07 9.09 6.53
N VAL A 259 -36.67 9.68 7.55
CA VAL A 259 -38.10 10.01 7.58
C VAL A 259 -38.29 11.44 8.04
N ARG A 260 -38.90 12.24 7.18
CA ARG A 260 -39.16 13.66 7.44
C ARG A 260 -40.64 13.94 7.57
N GLU A 261 -41.02 14.70 8.59
CA GLU A 261 -42.40 15.14 8.77
C GLU A 261 -42.66 16.38 7.90
N LEU A 262 -43.71 16.34 7.08
CA LEU A 262 -44.10 17.44 6.20
C LEU A 262 -45.13 18.34 6.88
N ARG A 263 -45.21 19.61 6.45
CA ARG A 263 -46.20 20.59 6.93
C ARG A 263 -47.66 20.15 6.71
N SER A 264 -47.89 19.16 5.85
CA SER A 264 -49.21 18.61 5.50
C SER A 264 -49.62 17.40 6.34
N GLU A 265 -49.03 17.18 7.52
CA GLU A 265 -49.25 16.02 8.41
C GLU A 265 -48.88 14.64 7.80
N LYS A 266 -48.27 14.62 6.61
CA LYS A 266 -47.73 13.42 5.96
C LYS A 266 -46.26 13.25 6.31
N LYS A 267 -45.77 12.02 6.32
CA LYS A 267 -44.34 11.70 6.47
C LYS A 267 -43.75 11.34 5.09
N LEU A 268 -42.56 11.85 4.79
CA LEU A 268 -41.78 11.49 3.61
C LEU A 268 -40.67 10.54 4.03
N ALA A 269 -40.76 9.28 3.60
CA ALA A 269 -39.68 8.32 3.71
C ALA A 269 -38.72 8.46 2.52
N ILE A 270 -37.45 8.70 2.79
CA ILE A 270 -36.37 8.78 1.82
C ILE A 270 -35.40 7.66 2.13
N PHE A 271 -35.13 6.78 1.18
CA PHE A 271 -34.20 5.68 1.37
C PHE A 271 -33.36 5.44 0.12
N ALA A 272 -32.16 4.90 0.29
CA ALA A 272 -31.26 4.57 -0.81
C ALA A 272 -31.18 3.05 -1.00
N VAL A 273 -31.29 2.62 -2.25
CA VAL A 273 -31.23 1.20 -2.64
C VAL A 273 -30.03 1.00 -3.56
N THR A 274 -29.18 0.03 -3.23
CA THR A 274 -28.02 -0.37 -4.04
C THR A 274 -28.17 -1.82 -4.52
N ASP A 275 -27.77 -2.08 -5.76
CA ASP A 275 -27.56 -3.42 -6.31
C ASP A 275 -26.07 -3.81 -6.32
N PHE A 276 -25.27 -3.06 -5.54
CA PHE A 276 -23.82 -3.09 -5.44
C PHE A 276 -23.05 -2.61 -6.68
N HIS A 277 -23.73 -2.39 -7.81
CA HIS A 277 -23.16 -1.82 -9.02
C HIS A 277 -23.43 -0.31 -9.11
N ASP A 278 -24.58 0.14 -8.62
CA ASP A 278 -24.92 1.55 -8.45
C ASP A 278 -25.94 1.72 -7.30
N THR A 279 -26.28 2.96 -6.99
CA THR A 279 -27.22 3.33 -5.93
C THR A 279 -28.20 4.37 -6.44
N ILE A 280 -29.47 4.22 -6.07
CA ILE A 280 -30.51 5.20 -6.39
C ILE A 280 -31.37 5.53 -5.17
N GLN A 281 -31.76 6.81 -5.07
CA GLN A 281 -32.63 7.28 -4.02
C GLN A 281 -34.10 6.98 -4.36
N CYS A 282 -34.86 6.58 -3.36
CA CYS A 282 -36.27 6.27 -3.43
C CYS A 282 -37.05 7.16 -2.46
N LYS A 283 -38.20 7.70 -2.90
CA LYS A 283 -39.06 8.59 -2.10
C LYS A 283 -40.49 8.08 -2.04
N VAL A 284 -41.05 7.96 -0.83
CA VAL A 284 -42.44 7.54 -0.58
C VAL A 284 -43.12 8.51 0.38
N PHE A 285 -44.28 9.01 -0.03
CA PHE A 285 -45.16 9.82 0.82
C PHE A 285 -46.13 8.89 1.57
N LEU A 286 -46.11 8.95 2.90
CA LEU A 286 -46.86 8.10 3.80
C LEU A 286 -47.81 8.95 4.66
N GLU A 287 -49.01 8.45 4.92
CA GLU A 287 -49.87 9.01 5.97
C GLU A 287 -49.29 8.67 7.36
N LYS A 288 -49.63 9.45 8.39
CA LYS A 288 -49.00 9.34 9.73
C LYS A 288 -49.12 7.94 10.33
N GLU A 289 -50.27 7.29 10.20
CA GLU A 289 -50.55 5.95 10.71
C GLU A 289 -49.85 4.84 9.90
N GLN A 290 -49.52 5.09 8.64
CA GLN A 290 -48.86 4.11 7.75
C GLN A 290 -47.34 4.13 7.89
N ALA A 291 -46.77 5.24 8.37
CA ALA A 291 -45.34 5.40 8.49
C ALA A 291 -44.71 4.47 9.53
N ASP A 292 -45.38 4.27 10.67
CA ASP A 292 -44.83 3.45 11.73
C ASP A 292 -44.84 1.95 11.31
N GLU A 293 -45.91 1.48 10.65
CA GLU A 293 -45.97 0.13 10.06
C GLU A 293 -44.93 -0.07 8.95
N PHE A 294 -44.67 0.96 8.15
CA PHE A 294 -43.66 0.93 7.08
C PHE A 294 -42.25 0.77 7.65
N LEU A 295 -41.92 1.51 8.72
CA LEU A 295 -40.59 1.47 9.36
C LEU A 295 -40.34 0.20 10.17
N ASP A 296 -41.39 -0.38 10.75
CA ASP A 296 -41.27 -1.68 11.42
C ASP A 296 -40.89 -2.81 10.44
N LYS A 297 -41.40 -2.74 9.20
CA LYS A 297 -41.16 -3.74 8.15
C LYS A 297 -39.90 -3.46 7.32
N LEU A 298 -39.57 -2.20 7.07
CA LEU A 298 -38.44 -1.78 6.23
C LEU A 298 -37.24 -1.41 7.11
N LYS A 299 -36.24 -2.29 7.18
CA LYS A 299 -35.03 -2.07 7.98
C LYS A 299 -33.81 -1.82 7.11
N LEU A 300 -32.81 -1.14 7.66
CA LEU A 300 -31.47 -1.09 7.05
C LEU A 300 -30.97 -2.52 6.79
N LYS A 301 -30.22 -2.70 5.70
CA LYS A 301 -29.72 -3.99 5.19
C LYS A 301 -30.79 -4.97 4.69
N SER A 302 -32.08 -4.62 4.73
CA SER A 302 -33.12 -5.43 4.07
C SER A 302 -32.98 -5.38 2.55
N PHE A 303 -33.21 -6.53 1.91
CA PHE A 303 -33.27 -6.64 0.45
C PHE A 303 -34.70 -6.44 -0.02
N VAL A 304 -34.88 -5.56 -0.99
CA VAL A 304 -36.19 -5.19 -1.52
C VAL A 304 -36.22 -5.26 -3.03
N LYS A 305 -37.39 -5.62 -3.55
CA LYS A 305 -37.79 -5.34 -4.93
C LYS A 305 -38.84 -4.25 -4.89
N LEU A 306 -38.69 -3.22 -5.69
CA LEU A 306 -39.63 -2.09 -5.72
C LEU A 306 -39.95 -1.69 -7.15
N LYS A 307 -41.21 -1.26 -7.34
CA LYS A 307 -41.73 -0.77 -8.62
C LYS A 307 -42.13 0.68 -8.48
N GLY A 308 -41.57 1.56 -9.30
CA GLY A 308 -41.80 3.00 -9.23
C GLY A 308 -41.46 3.71 -10.53
N MET A 309 -41.55 5.04 -10.51
CA MET A 309 -41.22 5.91 -11.65
C MET A 309 -39.83 6.49 -11.46
N ALA A 310 -38.90 6.21 -12.37
CA ALA A 310 -37.62 6.89 -12.50
C ALA A 310 -37.85 8.29 -13.11
N MET A 311 -37.66 9.33 -12.30
CA MET A 311 -37.87 10.72 -12.70
C MET A 311 -36.75 11.62 -12.16
N ILE A 312 -36.46 12.72 -12.86
CA ILE A 312 -35.53 13.74 -12.38
C ILE A 312 -36.20 14.52 -11.25
N ASP A 313 -35.58 14.51 -10.08
CA ASP A 313 -35.98 15.34 -8.97
C ASP A 313 -35.51 16.78 -9.20
N LYS A 314 -36.42 17.75 -9.13
CA LYS A 314 -36.08 19.15 -9.36
C LYS A 314 -35.24 19.76 -8.24
N TYR A 315 -35.30 19.20 -7.03
CA TYR A 315 -34.55 19.66 -5.87
C TYR A 315 -33.14 19.05 -5.87
N ASP A 316 -33.05 17.73 -5.99
CA ASP A 316 -31.76 17.01 -5.99
C ASP A 316 -31.02 17.13 -7.33
N ARG A 317 -31.71 17.50 -8.42
CA ARG A 317 -31.22 17.52 -9.81
C ARG A 317 -30.68 16.18 -10.30
N GLU A 318 -31.13 15.09 -9.70
CA GLU A 318 -30.74 13.71 -10.01
C GLU A 318 -31.96 12.84 -10.29
N VAL A 319 -31.76 11.72 -11.00
CA VAL A 319 -32.81 10.71 -11.20
C VAL A 319 -33.07 9.96 -9.90
N ASN A 320 -34.33 9.93 -9.45
CA ASN A 320 -34.77 9.16 -8.31
C ASN A 320 -35.95 8.24 -8.67
N ILE A 321 -36.23 7.26 -7.80
CA ILE A 321 -37.46 6.48 -7.87
C ILE A 321 -38.51 7.13 -6.99
N SER A 322 -39.55 7.64 -7.62
CA SER A 322 -40.71 8.25 -6.97
C SER A 322 -42.00 7.57 -7.44
N SER A 323 -43.15 7.99 -6.91
CA SER A 323 -44.46 7.37 -7.24
C SER A 323 -44.46 5.84 -7.09
N ILE A 324 -43.85 5.34 -6.02
CA ILE A 324 -43.67 3.90 -5.78
C ILE A 324 -45.04 3.21 -5.68
N ARG A 325 -45.25 2.22 -6.54
CA ARG A 325 -46.50 1.44 -6.64
C ARG A 325 -46.49 0.18 -5.79
N GLY A 326 -45.30 -0.34 -5.46
CA GLY A 326 -45.14 -1.48 -4.58
C GLY A 326 -43.71 -1.67 -4.10
N ILE A 327 -43.54 -2.18 -2.88
CA ILE A 327 -42.25 -2.60 -2.28
C ILE A 327 -42.46 -3.97 -1.64
N ARG A 328 -41.59 -4.93 -1.97
CA ARG A 328 -41.59 -6.29 -1.41
C ARG A 328 -40.22 -6.64 -0.86
N LEU A 329 -40.18 -7.36 0.26
CA LEU A 329 -38.98 -8.04 0.72
C LEU A 329 -38.64 -9.16 -0.26
N ILE A 330 -37.36 -9.24 -0.61
CA ILE A 330 -36.81 -10.37 -1.34
C ILE A 330 -35.70 -11.02 -0.52
N ASN A 331 -35.35 -12.24 -0.90
CA ASN A 331 -34.16 -12.87 -0.34
C ASN A 331 -32.92 -12.08 -0.75
N ASP A 332 -31.92 -12.14 0.11
CA ASP A 332 -30.56 -11.74 -0.20
C ASP A 332 -30.11 -12.45 -1.48
N PHE A 333 -29.88 -11.66 -2.54
CA PHE A 333 -29.44 -12.16 -3.83
C PHE A 333 -27.91 -12.08 -4.00
N THR A 334 -27.19 -11.59 -2.97
CA THR A 334 -25.73 -11.61 -2.99
C THR A 334 -25.25 -13.05 -2.82
N ALA A 335 -24.33 -13.47 -3.69
CA ALA A 335 -23.71 -14.78 -3.57
C ALA A 335 -22.77 -14.78 -2.37
N LYS A 336 -23.17 -15.38 -1.25
CA LYS A 336 -22.28 -15.51 -0.09
C LYS A 336 -21.22 -16.56 -0.39
N ARG A 337 -19.99 -16.11 -0.57
CA ARG A 337 -18.82 -16.98 -0.68
C ARG A 337 -18.71 -17.83 0.58
N GLN A 338 -18.58 -19.14 0.41
CA GLN A 338 -18.41 -20.11 1.49
C GLN A 338 -17.22 -21.00 1.16
N ASP A 339 -16.44 -21.31 2.18
CA ASP A 339 -15.38 -22.30 2.08
C ASP A 339 -15.96 -23.67 2.46
N ASN A 340 -16.08 -24.59 1.50
CA ASN A 340 -16.61 -25.94 1.72
C ASN A 340 -15.51 -27.01 1.79
N SER A 341 -14.23 -26.64 1.74
CA SER A 341 -13.12 -27.59 1.82
C SER A 341 -13.15 -28.38 3.13
N PRO A 342 -12.96 -29.71 3.15
CA PRO A 342 -12.94 -30.48 4.39
C PRO A 342 -11.86 -30.02 5.38
N GLU A 343 -10.66 -29.74 4.87
CA GLU A 343 -9.57 -29.12 5.62
C GLU A 343 -9.34 -27.70 5.10
N LYS A 344 -9.17 -26.76 6.04
CA LYS A 344 -9.06 -25.33 5.73
C LYS A 344 -7.61 -24.90 5.67
N ARG A 345 -7.30 -24.02 4.71
CA ARG A 345 -6.05 -23.26 4.69
C ARG A 345 -5.96 -22.28 5.86
N VAL A 346 -4.77 -21.73 6.07
CA VAL A 346 -4.52 -20.57 6.93
C VAL A 346 -3.98 -19.46 6.04
N GLU A 347 -4.55 -18.25 6.10
CA GLU A 347 -3.99 -17.09 5.42
C GLU A 347 -2.84 -16.52 6.27
N LEU A 348 -1.67 -16.34 5.64
CA LEU A 348 -0.44 -15.90 6.29
C LEU A 348 -0.01 -14.48 5.88
N HIS A 349 -0.70 -13.87 4.91
CA HIS A 349 -0.37 -12.55 4.38
C HIS A 349 -1.66 -11.75 4.15
N ALA A 350 -1.95 -10.79 5.05
CA ALA A 350 -3.15 -9.97 4.98
C ALA A 350 -2.95 -8.57 5.58
N HIS A 351 -3.46 -7.59 4.85
CA HIS A 351 -3.45 -6.16 5.16
C HIS A 351 -4.82 -5.70 5.63
N THR A 352 -4.81 -4.78 6.58
CA THR A 352 -6.00 -4.19 7.20
C THR A 352 -6.06 -2.69 6.91
N LEU A 353 -7.07 -2.01 7.45
CA LEU A 353 -7.18 -0.55 7.43
C LEU A 353 -5.93 0.18 7.98
N MET A 354 -5.04 -0.50 8.70
CA MET A 354 -3.81 0.10 9.23
C MET A 354 -2.64 0.12 8.24
N SER A 355 -2.74 -0.59 7.11
CA SER A 355 -1.82 -0.46 5.98
C SER A 355 -2.09 0.86 5.25
N ASP A 356 -1.17 1.82 5.41
CA ASP A 356 -1.37 3.24 5.11
C ASP A 356 -1.84 3.50 3.66
N MET A 357 -3.08 3.98 3.53
CA MET A 357 -3.73 4.25 2.25
C MET A 357 -3.58 3.09 1.24
N ASP A 358 -3.74 1.84 1.70
CA ASP A 358 -3.63 0.64 0.86
C ASP A 358 -4.61 -0.46 1.26
N GLY A 359 -4.52 -0.96 2.49
CA GLY A 359 -5.40 -2.01 2.99
C GLY A 359 -6.78 -1.46 3.34
N LEU A 360 -7.84 -2.13 2.87
CA LEU A 360 -9.23 -1.69 2.98
C LEU A 360 -10.11 -2.67 3.78
N VAL A 361 -9.49 -3.60 4.51
CA VAL A 361 -10.21 -4.57 5.33
C VAL A 361 -10.21 -4.16 6.79
N ASP A 362 -11.39 -4.04 7.38
CA ASP A 362 -11.52 -4.01 8.84
C ASP A 362 -11.10 -5.36 9.43
N VAL A 363 -10.12 -5.35 10.34
CA VAL A 363 -9.55 -6.56 10.94
C VAL A 363 -10.60 -7.42 11.65
N LYS A 364 -11.66 -6.81 12.21
CA LYS A 364 -12.78 -7.51 12.82
C LYS A 364 -13.54 -8.33 11.78
N GLU A 365 -13.79 -7.74 10.61
CA GLU A 365 -14.51 -8.41 9.53
C GLU A 365 -13.66 -9.51 8.88
N LEU A 366 -12.33 -9.30 8.76
CA LEU A 366 -11.37 -10.33 8.34
C LEU A 366 -11.43 -11.57 9.24
N ILE A 367 -11.32 -11.37 10.56
CA ILE A 367 -11.36 -12.45 11.56
C ILE A 367 -12.72 -13.13 11.56
N LYS A 368 -13.82 -12.37 11.52
CA LYS A 368 -15.18 -12.94 11.44
C LYS A 368 -15.35 -13.79 10.18
N ARG A 369 -14.82 -13.36 9.03
CA ARG A 369 -14.89 -14.10 7.77
C ARG A 369 -14.13 -15.42 7.86
N ALA A 370 -12.87 -15.38 8.32
CA ALA A 370 -12.05 -16.57 8.50
C ALA A 370 -12.71 -17.59 9.44
N LYS A 371 -13.25 -17.12 10.57
CA LYS A 371 -14.03 -17.93 11.51
C LYS A 371 -15.28 -18.53 10.89
N ALA A 372 -16.05 -17.74 10.14
CA ALA A 372 -17.26 -18.22 9.46
C ALA A 372 -16.95 -19.28 8.40
N TRP A 373 -15.78 -19.21 7.79
CA TRP A 373 -15.25 -20.23 6.85
C TRP A 373 -14.57 -21.42 7.54
N GLY A 374 -14.48 -21.41 8.88
CA GLY A 374 -13.90 -22.50 9.67
C GLY A 374 -12.38 -22.57 9.62
N HIS A 375 -11.69 -21.50 9.18
CA HIS A 375 -10.24 -21.41 9.25
C HIS A 375 -9.81 -21.46 10.72
N GLU A 376 -8.68 -22.10 11.02
CA GLU A 376 -8.19 -22.22 12.41
C GLU A 376 -7.44 -20.98 12.90
N ALA A 377 -6.89 -20.21 11.96
CA ALA A 377 -6.13 -19.01 12.22
C ALA A 377 -6.17 -18.06 11.02
N ILE A 378 -5.77 -16.80 11.26
CA ILE A 378 -5.49 -15.82 10.21
C ILE A 378 -4.35 -14.90 10.65
N ALA A 379 -3.44 -14.58 9.73
CA ALA A 379 -2.40 -13.59 9.97
C ALA A 379 -2.88 -12.16 9.73
N VAL A 380 -2.23 -11.24 10.42
CA VAL A 380 -2.34 -9.79 10.23
C VAL A 380 -0.93 -9.27 10.02
N THR A 381 -0.63 -8.77 8.83
CA THR A 381 0.72 -8.44 8.36
C THR A 381 0.76 -7.07 7.69
N ASP A 382 0.25 -6.05 8.38
CA ASP A 382 0.21 -4.68 7.84
C ASP A 382 1.60 -4.14 7.45
N HIS A 383 1.63 -3.23 6.47
CA HIS A 383 2.86 -2.64 5.94
C HIS A 383 3.59 -1.80 6.99
N GLY A 384 4.72 -2.31 7.48
CA GLY A 384 5.63 -1.63 8.40
C GLY A 384 5.03 -1.28 9.76
N VAL A 385 3.81 -1.74 10.09
CA VAL A 385 3.11 -1.42 11.34
C VAL A 385 2.33 -2.60 11.89
N VAL A 386 1.96 -2.50 13.17
CA VAL A 386 1.20 -3.53 13.91
C VAL A 386 -0.05 -2.97 14.60
N GLN A 387 -0.57 -1.82 14.15
CA GLN A 387 -1.64 -1.05 14.85
C GLN A 387 -2.98 -1.76 14.94
N SER A 388 -3.23 -2.73 14.08
CA SER A 388 -4.46 -3.54 14.07
C SER A 388 -4.48 -4.60 15.16
N PHE A 389 -3.34 -4.87 15.82
CA PHE A 389 -3.20 -5.97 16.78
C PHE A 389 -4.16 -5.88 17.99
N PRO A 390 -4.30 -4.73 18.68
CA PRO A 390 -5.23 -4.64 19.82
C PRO A 390 -6.68 -4.92 19.40
N GLU A 391 -7.11 -4.36 18.25
CA GLU A 391 -8.45 -4.57 17.72
C GLU A 391 -8.69 -6.02 17.28
N ALA A 392 -7.68 -6.65 16.68
CA ALA A 392 -7.71 -8.06 16.33
C ALA A 392 -7.91 -8.95 17.57
N PHE A 393 -7.16 -8.67 18.65
CA PHE A 393 -7.27 -9.40 19.91
C PHE A 393 -8.65 -9.27 20.55
N HIS A 394 -9.21 -8.06 20.61
CA HIS A 394 -10.54 -7.80 21.16
C HIS A 394 -11.69 -8.47 20.38
N THR A 395 -11.44 -8.91 19.15
CA THR A 395 -12.43 -9.63 18.32
C THR A 395 -12.62 -11.08 18.76
N ILE A 396 -11.65 -11.64 19.48
CA ILE A 396 -11.62 -13.06 19.87
C ILE A 396 -11.85 -13.17 21.37
N LYS A 397 -12.67 -14.15 21.76
CA LYS A 397 -12.85 -14.46 23.18
C LYS A 397 -11.64 -15.22 23.73
N PRO A 398 -11.21 -15.00 25.00
CA PRO A 398 -10.03 -15.66 25.55
C PRO A 398 -10.04 -17.20 25.44
N ASP A 399 -11.20 -17.82 25.59
CA ASP A 399 -11.45 -19.27 25.55
C ASP A 399 -11.61 -19.85 24.13
N GLU A 400 -11.65 -19.01 23.10
CA GLU A 400 -11.89 -19.46 21.73
C GLU A 400 -10.63 -20.09 21.11
N PRO A 401 -10.74 -21.22 20.37
CA PRO A 401 -9.57 -21.88 19.79
C PRO A 401 -8.96 -21.15 18.59
N PHE A 402 -9.69 -20.22 17.96
CA PHE A 402 -9.21 -19.47 16.79
C PHE A 402 -8.01 -18.59 17.17
N LYS A 403 -7.00 -18.55 16.29
CA LYS A 403 -5.75 -17.82 16.54
C LYS A 403 -5.54 -16.65 15.56
N VAL A 404 -5.21 -15.47 16.08
CA VAL A 404 -4.58 -14.42 15.25
C VAL A 404 -3.09 -14.70 15.22
N ILE A 405 -2.51 -14.72 14.03
CA ILE A 405 -1.07 -14.73 13.84
C ILE A 405 -0.63 -13.28 13.70
N TYR A 406 0.06 -12.78 14.72
CA TYR A 406 0.53 -11.41 14.76
C TYR A 406 1.82 -11.27 13.95
N GLY A 407 1.78 -10.49 12.87
CA GLY A 407 2.94 -10.26 12.02
C GLY A 407 2.99 -8.86 11.40
N CYS A 408 3.96 -8.66 10.52
CA CYS A 408 4.14 -7.41 9.80
C CYS A 408 4.80 -7.71 8.46
N GLU A 409 4.35 -7.04 7.40
CA GLU A 409 5.13 -6.97 6.18
C GLU A 409 6.13 -5.81 6.30
N ILE A 410 7.41 -6.16 6.46
CA ILE A 410 8.49 -5.20 6.71
C ILE A 410 9.15 -4.73 5.42
N TYR A 411 9.82 -3.59 5.49
CA TYR A 411 10.72 -3.11 4.43
C TYR A 411 12.17 -3.48 4.77
N LEU A 412 12.58 -4.67 4.36
CA LEU A 412 13.92 -5.22 4.58
C LEU A 412 14.96 -4.51 3.71
N VAL A 413 16.11 -4.19 4.31
CA VAL A 413 17.31 -3.71 3.60
C VAL A 413 18.44 -4.70 3.84
N ASP A 414 19.03 -5.23 2.78
CA ASP A 414 20.17 -6.13 2.91
C ASP A 414 21.48 -5.35 3.09
N ASP A 415 21.77 -5.03 4.36
CA ASP A 415 23.00 -4.36 4.80
C ASP A 415 24.16 -5.31 5.06
N LEU A 416 23.95 -6.63 4.86
CA LEU A 416 24.98 -7.67 4.98
C LEU A 416 25.63 -8.03 3.65
N LYS A 417 25.25 -7.34 2.56
CA LYS A 417 25.87 -7.58 1.25
C LYS A 417 27.33 -7.16 1.27
N ALA A 418 28.20 -8.14 1.03
CA ALA A 418 29.65 -7.98 1.04
C ALA A 418 30.13 -7.07 -0.11
N ALA A 419 31.15 -6.26 0.16
CA ALA A 419 31.87 -5.50 -0.85
C ALA A 419 32.78 -6.40 -1.72
N VAL A 420 33.19 -7.54 -1.16
CA VAL A 420 34.04 -8.54 -1.81
C VAL A 420 33.34 -9.90 -1.78
N SER A 421 33.14 -10.50 -2.94
CA SER A 421 32.58 -11.85 -3.10
C SER A 421 33.70 -12.88 -3.30
N GLU A 422 33.55 -14.06 -2.69
CA GLU A 422 34.53 -15.17 -2.77
C GLU A 422 35.97 -14.73 -2.41
N PRO A 423 36.20 -14.07 -1.26
CA PRO A 423 37.55 -13.66 -0.87
C PRO A 423 38.42 -14.89 -0.60
N ALA A 424 39.68 -14.83 -1.02
CA ALA A 424 40.63 -15.94 -0.94
C ALA A 424 41.85 -15.65 -0.05
N GLY A 425 41.73 -14.78 0.97
CA GLY A 425 42.86 -14.38 1.83
C GLY A 425 43.86 -13.48 1.12
N GLN A 426 43.43 -12.77 0.08
CA GLN A 426 44.27 -11.93 -0.77
C GLN A 426 44.60 -10.58 -0.09
N SER A 427 45.84 -10.12 -0.22
CA SER A 427 46.25 -8.78 0.23
C SER A 427 45.74 -7.69 -0.70
N LEU A 428 45.69 -6.44 -0.23
CA LEU A 428 45.29 -5.29 -1.06
C LEU A 428 46.21 -5.06 -2.27
N ASP A 429 47.46 -5.51 -2.21
CA ASP A 429 48.44 -5.43 -3.31
C ASP A 429 48.18 -6.44 -4.46
N THR A 430 47.19 -7.33 -4.31
CA THR A 430 46.86 -8.32 -5.33
C THR A 430 46.47 -7.62 -6.63
N PRO A 431 47.01 -8.03 -7.81
CA PRO A 431 46.59 -7.47 -9.10
C PRO A 431 45.08 -7.56 -9.30
N VAL A 432 44.48 -6.49 -9.80
CA VAL A 432 43.02 -6.41 -10.03
C VAL A 432 42.75 -6.04 -11.48
N VAL A 433 41.84 -6.76 -12.13
CA VAL A 433 41.27 -6.33 -13.40
C VAL A 433 39.95 -5.64 -13.13
N VAL A 434 39.87 -4.35 -13.44
CA VAL A 434 38.62 -3.60 -13.38
C VAL A 434 37.97 -3.68 -14.75
N PHE A 435 36.70 -4.03 -14.82
CA PHE A 435 36.00 -4.19 -16.10
C PHE A 435 34.58 -3.65 -16.05
N ASP A 436 34.05 -3.39 -17.24
CA ASP A 436 32.71 -2.89 -17.50
C ASP A 436 32.21 -3.52 -18.81
N LEU A 437 30.89 -3.79 -18.89
CA LEU A 437 30.25 -4.43 -20.03
C LEU A 437 29.11 -3.58 -20.57
N GLU A 438 29.05 -3.50 -21.90
CA GLU A 438 27.84 -3.08 -22.59
C GLU A 438 27.11 -4.30 -23.13
N THR A 439 25.78 -4.31 -23.03
CA THR A 439 24.94 -5.48 -23.32
C THR A 439 23.68 -5.11 -24.09
N THR A 440 23.05 -6.07 -24.78
CA THR A 440 21.77 -5.88 -25.50
C THR A 440 20.55 -5.74 -24.58
N GLY A 441 20.76 -5.70 -23.26
CA GLY A 441 19.71 -5.69 -22.24
C GLY A 441 20.24 -6.04 -20.85
N PHE A 442 19.37 -6.22 -19.86
CA PHE A 442 19.76 -6.31 -18.45
C PHE A 442 19.88 -7.76 -17.90
N SER A 443 19.61 -8.78 -18.71
CA SER A 443 19.55 -10.18 -18.30
C SER A 443 20.70 -10.99 -18.89
N ALA A 444 21.61 -11.49 -18.04
CA ALA A 444 22.75 -12.33 -18.44
C ALA A 444 22.37 -13.63 -19.18
N LEU A 445 21.12 -14.09 -19.07
CA LEU A 445 20.60 -15.28 -19.74
C LEU A 445 20.04 -14.98 -21.14
N ASN A 446 19.30 -13.88 -21.27
CA ASN A 446 18.54 -13.57 -22.48
C ASN A 446 19.29 -12.61 -23.40
N ASP A 447 20.10 -11.72 -22.82
CA ASP A 447 20.80 -10.67 -23.51
C ASP A 447 22.26 -11.06 -23.77
N LYS A 448 22.90 -10.33 -24.69
CA LYS A 448 24.25 -10.60 -25.20
C LYS A 448 25.17 -9.45 -24.86
N ILE A 449 26.45 -9.76 -24.70
CA ILE A 449 27.51 -8.75 -24.53
C ILE A 449 27.81 -8.14 -25.89
N ILE A 450 27.91 -6.81 -25.96
CA ILE A 450 28.24 -6.04 -27.18
C ILE A 450 29.59 -5.31 -27.08
N GLU A 451 30.08 -5.02 -25.87
CA GLU A 451 31.43 -4.51 -25.64
C GLU A 451 31.99 -5.04 -24.31
N ILE A 452 33.29 -5.34 -24.28
CA ILE A 452 34.04 -5.58 -23.03
C ILE A 452 35.13 -4.54 -22.94
N GLY A 453 35.09 -3.74 -21.88
CA GLY A 453 36.17 -2.83 -21.47
C GLY A 453 36.78 -3.30 -20.17
N ALA A 454 38.11 -3.37 -20.10
CA ALA A 454 38.81 -3.73 -18.88
C ALA A 454 40.22 -3.14 -18.81
N VAL A 455 40.68 -2.89 -17.60
CA VAL A 455 42.02 -2.41 -17.31
C VAL A 455 42.64 -3.22 -16.18
N LYS A 456 43.94 -3.52 -16.32
CA LYS A 456 44.69 -4.30 -15.35
C LYS A 456 45.52 -3.38 -14.46
N LEU A 457 45.28 -3.45 -13.16
CA LEU A 457 46.02 -2.73 -12.13
C LEU A 457 47.03 -3.67 -11.46
N VAL A 458 48.27 -3.19 -11.35
CA VAL A 458 49.33 -3.81 -10.54
C VAL A 458 49.96 -2.73 -9.69
N ASN A 459 49.99 -2.91 -8.37
CA ASN A 459 50.46 -1.91 -7.40
C ASN A 459 49.79 -0.52 -7.57
N GLY A 460 48.51 -0.50 -7.93
CA GLY A 460 47.75 0.75 -8.12
C GLY A 460 48.00 1.46 -9.46
N GLU A 461 48.82 0.93 -10.36
CA GLU A 461 49.04 1.50 -11.69
C GLU A 461 48.38 0.65 -12.78
N ILE A 462 47.76 1.31 -13.77
CA ILE A 462 47.21 0.66 -14.95
C ILE A 462 48.35 0.21 -15.86
N VAL A 463 48.57 -1.11 -15.95
CA VAL A 463 49.67 -1.71 -16.72
C VAL A 463 49.23 -2.27 -18.07
N ASP A 464 47.94 -2.56 -18.25
CA ASP A 464 47.41 -3.16 -19.48
C ASP A 464 45.92 -2.83 -19.67
N ARG A 465 45.43 -2.91 -20.92
CA ARG A 465 44.05 -2.57 -21.32
C ARG A 465 43.49 -3.63 -22.26
N PHE A 466 42.22 -3.96 -22.08
CA PHE A 466 41.45 -4.85 -22.94
C PHE A 466 40.16 -4.13 -23.35
N SER A 467 40.01 -3.84 -24.64
CA SER A 467 38.80 -3.21 -25.17
C SER A 467 38.45 -3.87 -26.50
N THR A 468 37.24 -4.39 -26.61
CA THR A 468 36.76 -5.03 -27.84
C THR A 468 35.25 -4.97 -27.93
N PHE A 469 34.76 -4.70 -29.13
CA PHE A 469 33.38 -5.01 -29.48
C PHE A 469 33.19 -6.52 -29.57
N VAL A 470 31.96 -6.95 -29.34
CA VAL A 470 31.51 -8.33 -29.43
C VAL A 470 30.29 -8.35 -30.33
N ASN A 471 30.28 -9.21 -31.34
CA ASN A 471 29.10 -9.41 -32.16
C ASN A 471 28.07 -10.23 -31.34
N PRO A 472 26.90 -9.65 -31.00
CA PRO A 472 25.88 -10.34 -30.20
C PRO A 472 25.10 -11.40 -31.00
N GLU A 473 25.26 -11.43 -32.33
CA GLU A 473 24.50 -12.26 -33.28
C GLU A 473 22.98 -12.05 -33.25
N ILE A 474 22.52 -10.99 -32.58
CA ILE A 474 21.13 -10.57 -32.49
C ILE A 474 21.06 -9.05 -32.65
N PRO A 475 19.95 -8.49 -33.19
CA PRO A 475 19.80 -7.05 -33.31
C PRO A 475 19.83 -6.35 -31.94
N ILE A 476 20.48 -5.20 -31.86
CA ILE A 476 20.55 -4.37 -30.66
C ILE A 476 19.23 -3.55 -30.53
N PRO A 477 18.52 -3.63 -29.39
CA PRO A 477 17.34 -2.78 -29.16
C PRO A 477 17.69 -1.29 -29.17
N TYR A 478 16.78 -0.46 -29.70
CA TYR A 478 17.00 0.99 -29.84
C TYR A 478 17.26 1.69 -28.50
N GLU A 479 16.57 1.27 -27.45
CA GLU A 479 16.73 1.81 -26.10
C GLU A 479 18.14 1.56 -25.55
N ILE A 480 18.78 0.46 -25.97
CA ILE A 480 20.15 0.10 -25.61
C ILE A 480 21.14 0.87 -26.47
N GLU A 481 20.94 0.95 -27.78
CA GLU A 481 21.77 1.80 -28.66
C GLU A 481 21.81 3.25 -28.15
N LYS A 482 20.70 3.75 -27.59
CA LYS A 482 20.66 5.08 -26.94
C LYS A 482 21.46 5.16 -25.64
N LEU A 483 21.47 4.08 -24.86
CA LEU A 483 22.19 4.01 -23.60
C LEU A 483 23.70 3.92 -23.82
N THR A 484 24.11 3.08 -24.76
CA THR A 484 25.52 2.67 -24.96
C THR A 484 26.18 3.37 -26.14
N SER A 485 25.39 4.00 -27.03
CA SER A 485 25.86 4.54 -28.32
C SER A 485 26.46 3.50 -29.28
N ILE A 486 26.17 2.21 -29.07
CA ILE A 486 26.66 1.09 -29.92
C ILE A 486 25.54 0.62 -30.84
N SER A 487 25.76 0.69 -32.16
CA SER A 487 24.81 0.24 -33.18
C SER A 487 25.17 -1.14 -33.76
N ASP A 488 24.21 -1.79 -34.44
CA ASP A 488 24.44 -3.07 -35.14
C ASP A 488 25.63 -2.99 -36.12
N GLU A 489 25.81 -1.86 -36.80
CA GLU A 489 26.89 -1.65 -37.78
C GLU A 489 28.28 -1.68 -37.12
N MET A 490 28.39 -1.24 -35.86
CA MET A 490 29.66 -1.20 -35.13
C MET A 490 30.13 -2.59 -34.69
N VAL A 491 29.19 -3.50 -34.42
CA VAL A 491 29.47 -4.83 -33.89
C VAL A 491 29.41 -5.94 -34.94
N LEU A 492 28.92 -5.65 -36.14
CA LEU A 492 28.71 -6.64 -37.20
C LEU A 492 29.99 -7.42 -37.56
N ASP A 493 31.10 -6.70 -37.74
CA ASP A 493 32.40 -7.28 -38.11
C ASP A 493 33.24 -7.66 -36.88
N ALA A 494 32.70 -7.49 -35.66
CA ALA A 494 33.39 -7.83 -34.43
C ALA A 494 33.40 -9.35 -34.18
N PRO A 495 34.41 -9.89 -33.47
CA PRO A 495 34.40 -11.31 -33.08
C PRO A 495 33.25 -11.64 -32.14
N THR A 496 32.79 -12.90 -32.13
CA THR A 496 31.73 -13.34 -31.21
C THR A 496 32.27 -13.58 -29.80
N ILE A 497 31.37 -13.72 -28.82
CA ILE A 497 31.73 -13.94 -27.42
C ILE A 497 32.52 -15.26 -27.22
N GLU A 498 32.29 -16.27 -28.06
CA GLU A 498 33.02 -17.54 -28.07
C GLU A 498 34.52 -17.34 -28.32
N GLU A 499 34.91 -16.33 -29.09
CA GLU A 499 36.31 -16.00 -29.36
C GLU A 499 36.90 -15.00 -28.34
N ILE A 500 36.08 -14.06 -27.87
CA ILE A 500 36.53 -12.98 -26.99
C ILE A 500 36.64 -13.43 -25.53
N LEU A 501 35.67 -14.19 -25.03
CA LEU A 501 35.63 -14.56 -23.61
C LEU A 501 36.87 -15.35 -23.16
N PRO A 502 37.41 -16.33 -23.91
CA PRO A 502 38.66 -16.99 -23.54
C PRO A 502 39.85 -16.02 -23.42
N LYS A 503 39.92 -14.98 -24.28
CA LYS A 503 40.97 -13.95 -24.23
C LYS A 503 40.81 -13.07 -22.99
N PHE A 504 39.59 -12.70 -22.65
CA PHE A 504 39.29 -11.95 -21.42
C PHE A 504 39.62 -12.75 -20.15
N ILE A 505 39.25 -14.04 -20.10
CA ILE A 505 39.60 -14.91 -18.96
C ILE A 505 41.12 -15.02 -18.79
N ALA A 506 41.88 -15.14 -19.89
CA ALA A 506 43.34 -15.15 -19.86
C ALA A 506 43.91 -13.80 -19.37
N PHE A 507 43.31 -12.68 -19.76
CA PHE A 507 43.69 -11.34 -19.28
C PHE A 507 43.54 -11.21 -17.75
N CYS A 508 42.49 -11.83 -17.20
CA CYS A 508 42.17 -11.88 -15.77
C CYS A 508 42.95 -12.96 -14.98
N GLU A 509 43.87 -13.70 -15.61
CA GLU A 509 44.63 -14.75 -14.92
C GLU A 509 45.46 -14.19 -13.74
N ASN A 510 45.45 -14.89 -12.61
CA ASN A 510 46.10 -14.49 -11.35
C ASN A 510 45.70 -13.10 -10.79
N CYS A 511 44.55 -12.57 -11.21
CA CYS A 511 44.00 -11.31 -10.70
C CYS A 511 42.68 -11.55 -9.96
N ALA A 512 42.36 -10.68 -9.00
CA ALA A 512 40.98 -10.43 -8.62
C ALA A 512 40.31 -9.56 -9.69
N VAL A 513 38.98 -9.46 -9.66
CA VAL A 513 38.23 -8.62 -10.61
C VAL A 513 37.39 -7.59 -9.87
N ALA A 514 37.21 -6.42 -10.44
CA ALA A 514 36.41 -5.35 -9.86
C ALA A 514 35.52 -4.69 -10.92
N ALA A 515 34.37 -4.19 -10.51
CA ALA A 515 33.45 -3.45 -11.37
C ALA A 515 32.61 -2.47 -10.53
N HIS A 516 31.90 -1.56 -11.20
CA HIS A 516 31.01 -0.62 -10.53
C HIS A 516 29.59 -1.16 -10.59
N ASN A 517 29.10 -1.73 -9.47
CA ASN A 517 27.94 -2.63 -9.40
C ASN A 517 28.26 -4.02 -9.96
N ALA A 518 29.33 -4.62 -9.44
CA ALA A 518 29.99 -5.78 -10.03
C ALA A 518 29.12 -7.03 -10.26
N ASP A 519 28.00 -7.17 -9.54
CA ASP A 519 27.06 -8.26 -9.79
C ASP A 519 26.51 -8.26 -11.21
N PHE A 520 26.28 -7.09 -11.79
CA PHE A 520 25.77 -6.97 -13.16
C PHE A 520 26.80 -7.56 -14.14
N ASP A 521 27.98 -6.96 -14.22
CA ASP A 521 29.03 -7.35 -15.17
C ASP A 521 29.49 -8.80 -14.95
N ASN A 522 29.73 -9.18 -13.69
CA ASN A 522 30.18 -10.52 -13.35
C ASN A 522 29.12 -11.59 -13.66
N SER A 523 27.82 -11.27 -13.61
CA SER A 523 26.77 -12.22 -13.97
C SER A 523 26.81 -12.61 -15.45
N PHE A 524 27.06 -11.65 -16.35
CA PHE A 524 27.18 -11.88 -17.79
C PHE A 524 28.41 -12.75 -18.12
N ILE A 525 29.55 -12.46 -17.48
CA ILE A 525 30.77 -13.27 -17.63
C ILE A 525 30.55 -14.68 -17.10
N THR A 526 29.96 -14.83 -15.91
CA THR A 526 29.70 -16.13 -15.29
C THR A 526 28.75 -16.98 -16.15
N ALA A 527 27.66 -16.40 -16.66
CA ALA A 527 26.69 -17.09 -17.50
C ALA A 527 27.32 -17.57 -18.83
N ASN A 528 28.11 -16.71 -19.50
CA ASN A 528 28.78 -17.09 -20.75
C ASN A 528 29.92 -18.08 -20.52
N ALA A 529 30.67 -17.96 -19.42
CA ALA A 529 31.70 -18.92 -19.05
C ALA A 529 31.11 -20.31 -18.80
N ALA A 530 29.99 -20.39 -18.07
CA ALA A 530 29.25 -21.63 -17.87
C ALA A 530 28.75 -22.22 -19.20
N ARG A 531 28.19 -21.40 -20.11
CA ARG A 531 27.73 -21.82 -21.44
C ARG A 531 28.85 -22.41 -22.29
N LEU A 532 30.07 -21.88 -22.17
CA LEU A 532 31.25 -22.31 -22.93
C LEU A 532 32.11 -23.34 -22.19
N ASN A 533 31.70 -23.81 -21.00
CA ASN A 533 32.49 -24.66 -20.11
C ASN A 533 33.89 -24.11 -19.82
N LEU A 534 34.01 -22.79 -19.65
CA LEU A 534 35.24 -22.11 -19.26
C LEU A 534 35.29 -21.93 -17.74
N PRO A 535 36.45 -22.10 -17.10
CA PRO A 535 36.57 -21.88 -15.66
C PRO A 535 36.48 -20.39 -15.33
N TRP A 536 35.48 -20.01 -14.53
CA TRP A 536 35.33 -18.65 -13.99
C TRP A 536 35.01 -18.72 -12.50
N GLN A 537 36.06 -18.61 -11.67
CA GLN A 537 35.95 -18.47 -10.22
C GLN A 537 36.99 -17.44 -9.79
N LYS A 538 36.53 -16.28 -9.35
CA LYS A 538 37.35 -15.11 -9.04
C LYS A 538 36.84 -14.43 -7.77
N THR A 539 37.74 -13.81 -7.03
CA THR A 539 37.38 -12.82 -6.02
C THR A 539 36.90 -11.56 -6.74
N VAL A 540 35.69 -11.11 -6.43
CA VAL A 540 35.00 -9.99 -7.12
C VAL A 540 34.83 -8.83 -6.14
N LEU A 541 35.28 -7.64 -6.51
CA LEU A 541 35.15 -6.42 -5.72
C LEU A 541 34.12 -5.47 -6.33
N ASP A 542 33.16 -5.03 -5.53
CA ASP A 542 32.13 -4.06 -5.94
C ASP A 542 32.45 -2.66 -5.41
N THR A 543 32.86 -1.78 -6.32
CA THR A 543 33.22 -0.39 -5.96
C THR A 543 32.02 0.42 -5.47
N VAL A 544 30.78 0.05 -5.80
CA VAL A 544 29.57 0.70 -5.25
C VAL A 544 29.43 0.41 -3.78
N THR A 545 29.54 -0.86 -3.39
CA THR A 545 29.45 -1.27 -1.99
C THR A 545 30.62 -0.72 -1.17
N MET A 546 31.82 -0.71 -1.74
CA MET A 546 33.00 -0.05 -1.14
C MET A 546 32.79 1.47 -0.95
N ALA A 547 32.26 2.17 -1.97
CA ALA A 547 31.96 3.60 -1.88
C ALA A 547 30.85 3.89 -0.86
N ARG A 548 29.87 3.00 -0.68
CA ARG A 548 28.84 3.13 0.36
C ARG A 548 29.41 3.07 1.77
N ILE A 549 30.48 2.30 1.97
CA ILE A 549 31.19 2.18 3.26
C ILE A 549 32.01 3.46 3.51
N LEU A 550 32.81 3.91 2.53
CA LEU A 550 33.77 5.00 2.73
C LEU A 550 33.22 6.41 2.46
N LEU A 551 32.16 6.53 1.66
CA LEU A 551 31.54 7.79 1.23
C LEU A 551 30.01 7.79 1.50
N PRO A 552 29.57 7.66 2.77
CA PRO A 552 28.15 7.49 3.11
C PRO A 552 27.28 8.72 2.83
N ASN A 553 27.89 9.91 2.78
CA ASN A 553 27.18 11.18 2.65
C ASN A 553 26.68 11.47 1.22
N LEU A 554 27.12 10.70 0.21
CA LEU A 554 26.68 10.89 -1.16
C LEU A 554 25.18 10.62 -1.33
N HIS A 555 24.52 11.43 -2.16
CA HIS A 555 23.07 11.32 -2.41
C HIS A 555 22.71 10.05 -3.20
N ASN A 556 23.64 9.54 -4.01
CA ASN A 556 23.64 8.22 -4.63
C ASN A 556 25.09 7.78 -4.87
N HIS A 557 25.30 6.53 -5.28
CA HIS A 557 26.62 5.95 -5.53
C HIS A 557 26.78 5.51 -6.99
N LYS A 558 26.25 6.29 -7.93
CA LYS A 558 26.52 6.10 -9.36
C LYS A 558 27.97 6.49 -9.69
N LEU A 559 28.49 5.95 -10.79
CA LEU A 559 29.89 6.14 -11.21
C LEU A 559 30.25 7.63 -11.30
N ASP A 560 29.39 8.41 -11.96
CA ASP A 560 29.51 9.86 -12.14
C ASP A 560 29.63 10.63 -10.80
N THR A 561 28.81 10.23 -9.84
CA THR A 561 28.69 10.88 -8.54
C THR A 561 29.89 10.56 -7.66
N VAL A 562 30.35 9.31 -7.68
CA VAL A 562 31.53 8.87 -6.91
C VAL A 562 32.81 9.43 -7.50
N ALA A 563 32.97 9.40 -8.83
CA ALA A 563 34.13 9.99 -9.51
C ALA A 563 34.26 11.49 -9.20
N LYS A 564 33.15 12.24 -9.25
CA LYS A 564 33.14 13.68 -8.94
C LYS A 564 33.56 13.97 -7.50
N GLU A 565 33.09 13.18 -6.53
CA GLU A 565 33.49 13.30 -5.12
C GLU A 565 34.98 13.01 -4.91
N LEU A 566 35.52 12.07 -5.67
CA LEU A 566 36.92 11.68 -5.61
C LEU A 566 37.83 12.52 -6.54
N GLU A 567 37.29 13.58 -7.14
CA GLU A 567 37.99 14.49 -8.06
C GLU A 567 38.61 13.77 -9.27
N ILE A 568 37.96 12.70 -9.75
CA ILE A 568 38.39 11.92 -10.92
C ILE A 568 37.75 12.55 -12.17
N SER A 569 38.58 12.88 -13.16
CA SER A 569 38.11 13.48 -14.41
C SER A 569 37.37 12.45 -15.26
N LEU A 570 36.16 12.82 -15.65
CA LEU A 570 35.32 12.02 -16.51
C LEU A 570 35.31 12.60 -17.94
N GLU A 571 36.39 12.41 -18.72
CA GLU A 571 36.39 12.71 -20.17
C GLU A 571 35.94 11.45 -20.96
N ASN A 572 34.86 11.55 -21.77
CA ASN A 572 34.30 10.51 -22.68
C ASN A 572 33.68 9.21 -22.06
N HIS A 573 32.80 9.33 -21.06
CA HIS A 573 32.19 8.20 -20.29
C HIS A 573 31.01 7.54 -21.01
N HIS A 574 31.27 7.04 -22.22
CA HIS A 574 30.27 6.36 -23.07
C HIS A 574 30.84 5.11 -23.74
N ARG A 575 31.97 4.59 -23.22
CA ARG A 575 32.64 3.39 -23.73
C ARG A 575 33.07 2.55 -22.55
N ALA A 576 32.87 1.23 -22.65
CA ALA A 576 33.15 0.32 -21.55
C ALA A 576 34.59 0.44 -21.01
N VAL A 577 35.59 0.72 -21.86
CA VAL A 577 36.98 0.85 -21.40
C VAL A 577 37.23 2.16 -20.62
N ASP A 578 36.56 3.25 -21.00
CA ASP A 578 36.70 4.54 -20.33
C ASP A 578 36.02 4.49 -18.95
N ASP A 579 34.89 3.79 -18.86
CA ASP A 579 34.17 3.54 -17.61
C ASP A 579 34.94 2.57 -16.69
N ALA A 580 35.58 1.55 -17.26
CA ALA A 580 36.51 0.67 -16.52
C ALA A 580 37.74 1.44 -16.00
N GLU A 581 38.27 2.40 -16.75
CA GLU A 581 39.35 3.30 -16.29
C GLU A 581 38.90 4.22 -15.16
N ALA A 582 37.73 4.86 -15.29
CA ALA A 582 37.17 5.67 -14.22
C ALA A 582 36.95 4.83 -12.95
N THR A 583 36.39 3.63 -13.11
CA THR A 583 36.19 2.68 -12.02
C THR A 583 37.52 2.25 -11.39
N ALA A 584 38.59 2.08 -12.18
CA ALA A 584 39.92 1.75 -11.69
C ALA A 584 40.52 2.86 -10.82
N LEU A 585 40.36 4.11 -11.24
CA LEU A 585 40.79 5.27 -10.45
C LEU A 585 39.98 5.41 -9.16
N ILE A 586 38.66 5.15 -9.21
CA ILE A 586 37.80 5.10 -8.02
C ILE A 586 38.29 4.00 -7.08
N TYR A 587 38.48 2.78 -7.60
CA TYR A 587 38.96 1.63 -6.86
C TYR A 587 40.28 1.96 -6.13
N GLN A 588 41.24 2.55 -6.83
CA GLN A 588 42.52 2.97 -6.25
C GLN A 588 42.32 3.94 -5.08
N LYS A 589 41.49 4.98 -5.25
CA LYS A 589 41.19 5.96 -4.19
C LYS A 589 40.48 5.34 -3.00
N LEU A 590 39.59 4.37 -3.22
CA LEU A 590 38.91 3.64 -2.15
C LEU A 590 39.89 2.73 -1.40
N MET A 591 40.79 2.03 -2.12
CA MET A 591 41.83 1.20 -1.53
C MET A 591 42.81 2.01 -0.68
N GLU A 592 43.23 3.19 -1.15
CA GLU A 592 44.05 4.13 -0.36
C GLU A 592 43.38 4.43 1.00
N ARG A 593 42.08 4.77 0.98
CA ARG A 593 41.32 5.06 2.21
C ARG A 593 41.14 3.86 3.12
N PHE A 594 40.88 2.66 2.58
CA PHE A 594 40.81 1.43 3.38
C PHE A 594 42.16 1.14 4.06
N SER A 595 43.26 1.31 3.32
CA SER A 595 44.62 1.13 3.86
C SER A 595 44.95 2.14 4.97
N GLU A 596 44.57 3.41 4.79
CA GLU A 596 44.70 4.45 5.84
C GLU A 596 43.93 4.10 7.12
N GLN A 597 42.85 3.33 7.00
CA GLN A 597 42.02 2.86 8.11
C GLN A 597 42.44 1.49 8.66
N GLY A 598 43.59 0.96 8.22
CA GLY A 598 44.21 -0.24 8.77
C GLY A 598 43.72 -1.57 8.18
N VAL A 599 42.97 -1.55 7.08
CA VAL A 599 42.61 -2.75 6.32
C VAL A 599 43.82 -3.25 5.54
N ALA A 600 44.14 -4.54 5.64
CA ALA A 600 45.31 -5.17 5.00
C ALA A 600 44.96 -6.25 3.97
N SER A 601 43.71 -6.73 3.94
CA SER A 601 43.26 -7.80 3.04
C SER A 601 41.86 -7.56 2.49
N PHE A 602 41.51 -8.23 1.40
CA PHE A 602 40.15 -8.17 0.83
C PHE A 602 39.09 -8.73 1.79
N ASP A 603 39.43 -9.76 2.58
CA ASP A 603 38.56 -10.30 3.64
C ASP A 603 38.22 -9.25 4.70
N GLU A 604 39.18 -8.42 5.08
CA GLU A 604 39.00 -7.36 6.06
C GLU A 604 38.09 -6.22 5.55
N ILE A 605 38.00 -5.99 4.22
CA ILE A 605 37.07 -5.00 3.64
C ILE A 605 35.62 -5.34 4.01
N ASN A 606 35.23 -6.61 3.98
CA ASN A 606 33.88 -7.03 4.36
C ASN A 606 33.61 -6.89 5.86
N ASN A 607 34.66 -6.98 6.67
CA ASN A 607 34.58 -6.77 8.12
C ASN A 607 34.73 -5.28 8.49
N PHE A 608 34.99 -4.42 7.51
CA PHE A 608 35.25 -3.00 7.72
C PHE A 608 33.94 -2.22 7.87
N GLY A 609 33.45 -2.19 9.11
CA GLY A 609 32.36 -1.33 9.57
C GLY A 609 30.95 -1.86 9.27
N LYS A 610 30.02 -1.59 10.19
CA LYS A 610 28.58 -1.68 9.89
C LYS A 610 28.21 -0.50 8.99
N LEU A 611 27.36 -0.71 7.99
CA LEU A 611 26.85 0.39 7.16
C LEU A 611 26.20 1.46 8.05
N SER A 612 26.47 2.73 7.76
CA SER A 612 25.89 3.83 8.53
C SER A 612 24.36 3.88 8.37
N ILE A 613 23.65 4.41 9.37
CA ILE A 613 22.18 4.60 9.31
C ILE A 613 21.79 5.39 8.06
N GLU A 614 22.53 6.44 7.71
CA GLU A 614 22.29 7.25 6.51
C GLU A 614 22.47 6.46 5.21
N THR A 615 23.39 5.50 5.18
CA THR A 615 23.57 4.60 4.03
C THR A 615 22.37 3.65 3.90
N VAL A 616 21.95 3.01 5.00
CA VAL A 616 20.77 2.12 5.02
C VAL A 616 19.51 2.83 4.52
N LYS A 617 19.31 4.10 4.91
CA LYS A 617 18.19 4.95 4.46
C LYS A 617 18.18 5.24 2.95
N LYS A 618 19.26 4.95 2.22
CA LYS A 618 19.37 5.15 0.76
C LYS A 618 19.33 3.83 -0.01
N MET A 619 19.51 2.69 0.64
CA MET A 619 19.55 1.38 0.00
C MET A 619 18.18 0.94 -0.56
N PRO A 620 18.15 0.00 -1.51
CA PRO A 620 16.92 -0.64 -1.94
C PRO A 620 16.22 -1.36 -0.78
N THR A 621 14.89 -1.36 -0.80
CA THR A 621 14.06 -2.07 0.18
C THR A 621 13.30 -3.19 -0.49
N TYR A 622 13.19 -4.32 0.19
CA TYR A 622 12.41 -5.48 -0.22
C TYR A 622 11.32 -5.77 0.80
N HIS A 623 10.22 -6.38 0.37
CA HIS A 623 9.21 -6.86 1.29
C HIS A 623 9.65 -8.18 1.93
N ALA A 624 9.28 -8.39 3.19
CA ALA A 624 9.42 -9.66 3.89
C ALA A 624 8.30 -9.79 4.93
N ILE A 625 7.78 -11.00 5.14
CA ILE A 625 6.82 -11.25 6.21
C ILE A 625 7.56 -11.65 7.47
N VAL A 626 7.22 -11.02 8.58
CA VAL A 626 7.68 -11.39 9.92
C VAL A 626 6.48 -11.79 10.75
N LEU A 627 6.44 -13.03 11.24
CA LEU A 627 5.39 -13.54 12.13
C LEU A 627 5.98 -13.75 13.53
N ALA A 628 5.32 -13.23 14.56
CA ALA A 628 5.70 -13.49 15.94
C ALA A 628 5.27 -14.91 16.33
N GLN A 629 6.26 -15.77 16.61
CA GLN A 629 6.05 -17.15 17.00
C GLN A 629 5.53 -17.27 18.45
N ASN A 630 6.04 -16.42 19.34
CA ASN A 630 5.76 -16.43 20.77
C ASN A 630 5.95 -15.01 21.35
N ASP A 631 5.89 -14.88 22.68
CA ASP A 631 5.99 -13.57 23.33
C ASP A 631 7.36 -12.89 23.12
N ILE A 632 8.46 -13.66 23.10
CA ILE A 632 9.80 -13.13 22.78
C ILE A 632 9.80 -12.54 21.36
N GLY A 633 9.23 -13.28 20.40
CA GLY A 633 9.03 -12.82 19.03
C GLY A 633 8.20 -11.53 18.94
N ARG A 634 7.14 -11.41 19.75
CA ARG A 634 6.31 -10.19 19.80
C ARG A 634 7.13 -8.98 20.26
N VAL A 635 7.91 -9.12 21.32
CA VAL A 635 8.79 -8.05 21.83
C VAL A 635 9.84 -7.67 20.80
N ASN A 636 10.47 -8.66 20.17
CA ASN A 636 11.46 -8.43 19.10
C ASN A 636 10.83 -7.73 17.89
N LEU A 637 9.63 -8.15 17.47
CA LEU A 637 8.88 -7.46 16.43
C LEU A 637 8.62 -6.00 16.81
N TYR A 638 8.18 -5.72 18.03
CA TYR A 638 7.89 -4.34 18.47
C TYR A 638 9.15 -3.48 18.51
N LYS A 639 10.28 -4.06 18.92
CA LYS A 639 11.59 -3.40 18.86
C LYS A 639 12.01 -3.09 17.42
N LEU A 640 11.87 -4.05 16.50
CA LEU A 640 12.19 -3.85 15.08
C LEU A 640 11.32 -2.77 14.43
N ILE A 641 10.01 -2.78 14.69
CA ILE A 641 9.10 -1.73 14.23
C ILE A 641 9.46 -0.36 14.84
N SER A 642 9.90 -0.34 16.10
CA SER A 642 10.29 0.92 16.73
C SER A 642 11.52 1.52 16.08
N LEU A 643 12.59 0.73 15.93
CA LEU A 643 13.84 1.18 15.32
C LEU A 643 13.66 1.56 13.85
N SER A 644 12.74 0.89 13.13
CA SER A 644 12.44 1.22 11.73
C SER A 644 11.74 2.57 11.56
N HIS A 645 10.95 2.99 12.55
CA HIS A 645 10.26 4.28 12.59
C HIS A 645 11.08 5.42 13.24
N LEU A 646 12.05 5.09 14.09
CA LEU A 646 12.92 6.07 14.76
C LEU A 646 14.21 6.30 13.98
N ASP A 647 15.04 5.26 13.87
CA ASP A 647 16.43 5.39 13.40
C ASP A 647 16.52 5.26 11.88
N TYR A 648 15.80 4.30 11.30
CA TYR A 648 15.94 3.90 9.89
C TYR A 648 14.82 4.41 8.98
N TYR A 649 13.97 5.31 9.48
CA TYR A 649 12.88 5.87 8.69
C TYR A 649 13.43 6.75 7.55
N ALA A 650 12.87 6.59 6.35
CA ALA A 650 13.12 7.46 5.21
C ALA A 650 11.80 7.84 4.54
N ARG A 651 11.43 7.19 3.42
CA ARG A 651 10.07 7.23 2.86
C ARG A 651 9.16 6.14 3.44
N ARG A 652 9.78 5.11 4.02
CA ARG A 652 9.18 3.90 4.57
C ARG A 652 10.00 3.49 5.81
N PRO A 653 9.41 2.80 6.79
CA PRO A 653 10.12 2.31 7.98
C PRO A 653 10.97 1.09 7.62
N ARG A 654 12.29 1.25 7.53
CA ARG A 654 13.20 0.22 7.01
C ARG A 654 13.80 -0.62 8.13
N ILE A 655 14.02 -1.90 7.88
CA ILE A 655 14.69 -2.80 8.82
C ILE A 655 15.95 -3.36 8.14
N PRO A 656 17.16 -3.04 8.64
CA PRO A 656 18.38 -3.72 8.21
C PRO A 656 18.32 -5.23 8.50
N ARG A 657 18.85 -6.05 7.60
CA ARG A 657 18.95 -7.50 7.80
C ARG A 657 19.79 -7.83 9.03
N SER A 658 20.89 -7.12 9.27
CA SER A 658 21.73 -7.32 10.45
C SER A 658 20.94 -7.12 11.75
N LEU A 659 20.12 -6.07 11.82
CA LEU A 659 19.27 -5.78 12.97
C LEU A 659 18.19 -6.84 13.15
N LEU A 660 17.61 -7.34 12.06
CA LEU A 660 16.64 -8.43 12.10
C LEU A 660 17.30 -9.70 12.66
N GLU A 661 18.47 -10.08 12.17
CA GLU A 661 19.23 -11.24 12.67
C GLU A 661 19.55 -11.12 14.18
N GLU A 662 19.94 -9.92 14.64
CA GLU A 662 20.16 -9.65 16.07
C GLU A 662 18.91 -9.86 16.94
N ASN A 663 17.70 -9.73 16.36
CA ASN A 663 16.42 -9.88 17.07
C ASN A 663 15.58 -11.03 16.47
N ARG A 664 16.22 -12.04 15.85
CA ARG A 664 15.54 -13.13 15.12
C ARG A 664 14.82 -14.13 16.02
N GLU A 665 15.20 -14.22 17.29
CA GLU A 665 14.60 -15.16 18.23
C GLU A 665 13.08 -14.98 18.33
N GLY A 666 12.34 -16.08 18.18
CA GLY A 666 10.88 -16.07 18.23
C GLY A 666 10.19 -15.48 17.00
N LEU A 667 10.91 -15.21 15.90
CA LEU A 667 10.33 -14.74 14.64
C LEU A 667 10.36 -15.85 13.57
N ILE A 668 9.33 -15.87 12.71
CA ILE A 668 9.28 -16.70 11.50
C ILE A 668 9.24 -15.77 10.29
N LEU A 669 10.15 -15.99 9.32
CA LEU A 669 10.31 -15.14 8.14
C LEU A 669 9.75 -15.78 6.86
N GLY A 670 8.94 -15.01 6.15
CA GLY A 670 8.41 -15.34 4.82
C GLY A 670 9.02 -14.46 3.72
N SER A 671 9.22 -15.03 2.53
CA SER A 671 9.81 -14.31 1.38
C SER A 671 8.91 -13.25 0.75
N ALA A 672 7.65 -13.14 1.20
CA ALA A 672 6.65 -12.15 0.80
C ALA A 672 6.28 -12.16 -0.70
N CYS A 673 5.76 -11.02 -1.18
CA CYS A 673 5.17 -10.82 -2.48
C CYS A 673 6.22 -10.62 -3.60
N GLU A 674 5.80 -10.07 -4.71
CA GLU A 674 6.64 -9.78 -5.85
C GLU A 674 7.66 -8.66 -5.62
N ALA A 675 7.40 -7.77 -4.66
CA ALA A 675 8.37 -6.82 -4.13
C ALA A 675 9.35 -7.47 -3.12
N GLY A 676 9.16 -8.75 -2.81
CA GLY A 676 10.07 -9.56 -2.00
C GLY A 676 11.40 -9.82 -2.70
N GLU A 677 12.44 -9.99 -1.88
CA GLU A 677 13.81 -10.10 -2.38
C GLU A 677 14.03 -11.33 -3.27
N LEU A 678 13.45 -12.48 -2.89
CA LEU A 678 13.57 -13.71 -3.66
C LEU A 678 12.95 -13.58 -5.05
N VAL A 679 11.73 -13.03 -5.14
CA VAL A 679 11.06 -12.84 -6.43
C VAL A 679 11.85 -11.87 -7.30
N GLN A 680 12.28 -10.74 -6.74
CA GLN A 680 13.13 -9.78 -7.44
C GLN A 680 14.45 -10.39 -7.92
N ALA A 681 15.07 -11.25 -7.10
CA ALA A 681 16.30 -11.95 -7.45
C ALA A 681 16.12 -12.94 -8.61
N ILE A 682 15.02 -13.71 -8.61
CA ILE A 682 14.65 -14.60 -9.72
C ILE A 682 14.37 -13.78 -10.98
N LEU A 683 13.60 -12.70 -10.87
CA LEU A 683 13.28 -11.83 -12.01
C LEU A 683 14.54 -11.18 -12.62
N ARG A 684 15.55 -10.88 -11.80
CA ARG A 684 16.85 -10.35 -12.25
C ARG A 684 17.82 -11.45 -12.71
N ASN A 685 17.43 -12.72 -12.63
CA ASN A 685 18.27 -13.88 -12.96
C ASN A 685 19.62 -13.85 -12.24
N VAL A 686 19.64 -13.51 -10.95
CA VAL A 686 20.90 -13.48 -10.18
C VAL A 686 21.50 -14.89 -10.07
N PRO A 687 22.83 -15.03 -9.85
CA PRO A 687 23.48 -16.32 -9.74
C PRO A 687 22.87 -17.24 -8.66
N HIS A 688 22.94 -18.55 -8.88
CA HIS A 688 22.36 -19.54 -7.95
C HIS A 688 22.94 -19.48 -6.53
N SER A 689 24.20 -19.06 -6.38
CA SER A 689 24.83 -18.83 -5.07
C SER A 689 24.14 -17.72 -4.27
N GLU A 690 23.71 -16.67 -4.94
CA GLU A 690 22.98 -15.56 -4.33
C GLU A 690 21.54 -15.98 -4.00
N ILE A 691 20.88 -16.72 -4.90
CA ILE A 691 19.57 -17.33 -4.61
C ILE A 691 19.64 -18.21 -3.36
N ASN A 692 20.69 -19.03 -3.23
CA ASN A 692 20.93 -19.87 -2.06
C ASN A 692 21.04 -19.04 -0.77
N ARG A 693 21.78 -17.93 -0.78
CA ARG A 693 21.90 -17.01 0.36
C ARG A 693 20.54 -16.43 0.76
N ILE A 694 19.76 -15.97 -0.23
CA ILE A 694 18.45 -15.37 -0.02
C ILE A 694 17.45 -16.41 0.52
N VAL A 695 17.36 -17.59 -0.10
CA VAL A 695 16.42 -18.65 0.32
C VAL A 695 16.71 -19.13 1.75
N ASN A 696 17.99 -19.25 2.13
CA ASN A 696 18.33 -19.71 3.47
C ASN A 696 17.98 -18.72 4.57
N PHE A 697 17.91 -17.43 4.26
CA PHE A 697 17.50 -16.40 5.20
C PHE A 697 16.03 -16.52 5.61
N TYR A 698 15.15 -17.07 4.76
CA TYR A 698 13.73 -17.24 5.06
C TYR A 698 13.41 -18.60 5.68
N ASP A 699 12.39 -18.64 6.55
CA ASP A 699 11.91 -19.86 7.18
C ASP A 699 10.88 -20.57 6.30
N TYR A 700 10.11 -19.81 5.51
CA TYR A 700 9.22 -20.31 4.46
C TYR A 700 9.23 -19.37 3.25
N LEU A 701 8.86 -19.91 2.09
CA LEU A 701 8.77 -19.16 0.84
C LEU A 701 7.30 -18.94 0.46
N GLU A 702 7.00 -17.79 -0.12
CA GLU A 702 5.65 -17.44 -0.57
C GLU A 702 5.50 -17.55 -2.08
N ILE A 703 4.31 -18.02 -2.49
CA ILE A 703 3.81 -17.91 -3.86
C ILE A 703 2.40 -17.32 -3.81
N GLN A 704 2.04 -16.56 -4.84
CA GLN A 704 0.77 -15.85 -4.88
C GLN A 704 -0.05 -16.23 -6.12
N PRO A 705 -1.39 -16.08 -6.06
CA PRO A 705 -2.27 -16.19 -7.22
C PRO A 705 -1.74 -15.38 -8.41
N LEU A 706 -1.87 -15.93 -9.62
CA LEU A 706 -1.32 -15.32 -10.84
C LEU A 706 -1.91 -13.92 -11.07
N GLY A 707 -3.17 -13.72 -10.67
CA GLY A 707 -3.84 -12.43 -10.75
C GLY A 707 -3.13 -11.33 -9.96
N ASN A 708 -2.47 -11.64 -8.84
CA ASN A 708 -1.76 -10.67 -8.03
C ASN A 708 -0.62 -10.00 -8.84
N ASN A 709 0.04 -10.79 -9.68
CA ASN A 709 1.21 -10.37 -10.48
C ASN A 709 0.87 -10.12 -11.96
N ALA A 710 -0.40 -10.11 -12.33
CA ALA A 710 -0.83 -9.92 -13.72
C ALA A 710 -0.42 -8.55 -14.31
N PHE A 711 -0.23 -7.54 -13.45
CA PHE A 711 0.26 -6.22 -13.87
C PHE A 711 1.67 -6.28 -14.51
N MET A 712 2.48 -7.29 -14.18
CA MET A 712 3.81 -7.48 -14.77
C MET A 712 3.77 -7.71 -16.28
N LEU A 713 2.69 -8.30 -16.80
CA LEU A 713 2.51 -8.57 -18.23
C LEU A 713 2.47 -7.31 -19.10
N ALA A 714 2.10 -6.18 -18.50
CA ALA A 714 2.03 -4.89 -19.17
C ALA A 714 3.17 -3.95 -18.77
N SER A 715 4.13 -4.43 -17.96
CA SER A 715 5.20 -3.61 -17.39
C SER A 715 6.50 -3.76 -18.17
N ASP A 716 7.02 -2.64 -18.69
CA ASP A 716 8.34 -2.61 -19.33
C ASP A 716 9.49 -2.97 -18.36
N LYS A 717 9.23 -2.99 -17.04
CA LYS A 717 10.22 -3.37 -16.02
C LYS A 717 10.42 -4.88 -15.91
N HIS A 718 9.51 -5.68 -16.45
CA HIS A 718 9.54 -7.14 -16.35
C HIS A 718 9.44 -7.79 -17.73
N PRO A 719 10.40 -7.52 -18.66
CA PRO A 719 10.35 -8.00 -20.04
C PRO A 719 10.35 -9.53 -20.18
N GLN A 720 10.74 -10.25 -19.13
CA GLN A 720 10.71 -11.71 -19.05
C GLN A 720 9.31 -12.28 -18.78
N ILE A 721 8.35 -11.47 -18.33
CA ILE A 721 6.98 -11.90 -18.04
C ILE A 721 6.05 -11.43 -19.16
N ASN A 722 5.80 -12.31 -20.14
CA ASN A 722 5.02 -11.97 -21.34
C ASN A 722 3.67 -12.70 -21.42
N SER A 723 3.47 -13.68 -20.56
CA SER A 723 2.29 -14.53 -20.52
C SER A 723 1.94 -15.00 -19.11
N MET A 724 0.69 -15.42 -18.90
CA MET A 724 0.28 -16.08 -17.65
C MET A 724 1.11 -17.34 -17.35
N SER A 725 1.64 -18.00 -18.39
CA SER A 725 2.51 -19.17 -18.22
C SER A 725 3.87 -18.80 -17.59
N ASP A 726 4.35 -17.58 -17.80
CA ASP A 726 5.61 -17.12 -17.20
C ASP A 726 5.43 -16.86 -15.70
N LEU A 727 4.26 -16.35 -15.30
CA LEU A 727 3.88 -16.24 -13.89
C LEU A 727 3.73 -17.63 -13.22
N GLU A 728 3.16 -18.61 -13.93
CA GLU A 728 3.16 -20.00 -13.44
C GLU A 728 4.58 -20.53 -13.25
N GLU A 729 5.50 -20.23 -14.19
CA GLU A 729 6.89 -20.68 -14.13
C GLU A 729 7.66 -20.00 -13.00
N LEU A 730 7.38 -18.73 -12.71
CA LEU A 730 7.90 -18.03 -11.54
C LEU A 730 7.50 -18.76 -10.24
N ASN A 731 6.21 -19.08 -10.08
CA ASN A 731 5.73 -19.83 -8.91
C ASN A 731 6.33 -21.25 -8.86
N LYS A 732 6.44 -21.95 -10.00
CA LYS A 732 7.10 -23.27 -10.08
C LYS A 732 8.58 -23.20 -9.70
N THR A 733 9.26 -22.12 -10.05
CA THR A 733 10.67 -21.89 -9.68
C THR A 733 10.81 -21.79 -8.17
N ILE A 734 9.97 -20.99 -7.50
CA ILE A 734 9.97 -20.88 -6.04
C ILE A 734 9.63 -22.22 -5.39
N VAL A 735 8.69 -22.99 -5.95
CA VAL A 735 8.38 -24.34 -5.47
C VAL A 735 9.60 -25.26 -5.56
N ARG A 736 10.33 -25.26 -6.68
CA ARG A 736 11.56 -26.05 -6.84
C ARG A 736 12.64 -25.64 -5.85
N LEU A 737 12.81 -24.34 -5.62
CA LEU A 737 13.75 -23.83 -4.61
C LEU A 737 13.34 -24.29 -3.19
N GLY A 738 12.05 -24.27 -2.87
CA GLY A 738 11.56 -24.80 -1.60
C GLY A 738 11.89 -26.28 -1.42
N GLU A 739 11.76 -27.09 -2.47
CA GLU A 739 12.13 -28.51 -2.45
C GLU A 739 13.66 -28.70 -2.33
N GLU A 740 14.45 -27.95 -3.09
CA GLU A 740 15.91 -28.01 -3.11
C GLU A 740 16.51 -27.66 -1.74
N PHE A 741 16.01 -26.59 -1.10
CA PHE A 741 16.51 -26.08 0.17
C PHE A 741 15.72 -26.59 1.38
N ASN A 742 14.77 -27.51 1.18
CA ASN A 742 13.89 -28.06 2.22
C ASN A 742 13.17 -26.97 3.05
N LYS A 743 12.67 -25.94 2.35
CA LYS A 743 11.88 -24.84 2.91
C LYS A 743 10.39 -25.05 2.57
N PRO A 744 9.46 -24.93 3.54
CA PRO A 744 8.04 -24.93 3.24
C PRO A 744 7.69 -23.82 2.25
N VAL A 745 6.86 -24.13 1.25
CA VAL A 745 6.31 -23.14 0.32
C VAL A 745 4.84 -22.96 0.64
N CYS A 746 4.42 -21.72 0.88
CA CYS A 746 3.07 -21.37 1.30
C CYS A 746 2.39 -20.49 0.26
N ALA A 747 1.16 -20.84 -0.11
CA ALA A 747 0.35 -20.02 -1.00
C ALA A 747 -0.47 -19.01 -0.20
N THR A 748 -0.20 -17.73 -0.41
CA THR A 748 -0.80 -16.59 0.31
C THR A 748 -1.59 -15.70 -0.64
N CYS A 749 -2.57 -14.94 -0.13
CA CYS A 749 -3.40 -14.08 -0.98
C CYS A 749 -2.92 -12.64 -1.06
N ASP A 750 -2.15 -12.18 -0.07
CA ASP A 750 -1.79 -10.77 0.06
C ASP A 750 -3.04 -9.88 0.12
N VAL A 751 -3.90 -10.20 1.09
CA VAL A 751 -5.27 -9.71 1.17
C VAL A 751 -5.28 -8.21 1.45
N HIS A 752 -5.96 -7.43 0.62
CA HIS A 752 -6.18 -5.99 0.79
C HIS A 752 -7.65 -5.60 0.87
N PHE A 753 -8.57 -6.48 0.48
CA PHE A 753 -10.02 -6.32 0.57
C PHE A 753 -10.73 -7.68 0.80
N LEU A 754 -12.00 -7.72 1.21
CA LEU A 754 -12.64 -9.00 1.60
C LEU A 754 -13.19 -9.77 0.41
N ASP A 755 -13.92 -9.07 -0.45
CA ASP A 755 -14.62 -9.66 -1.57
C ASP A 755 -14.17 -9.02 -2.90
N PRO A 756 -14.25 -9.73 -4.03
CA PRO A 756 -13.76 -9.23 -5.32
C PRO A 756 -14.33 -7.85 -5.71
N GLU A 757 -15.60 -7.58 -5.38
CA GLU A 757 -16.29 -6.32 -5.63
C GLU A 757 -15.75 -5.12 -4.84
N ASP A 758 -15.03 -5.36 -3.74
CA ASP A 758 -14.46 -4.30 -2.90
C ASP A 758 -13.23 -3.63 -3.54
N GLU A 759 -12.74 -4.15 -4.68
CA GLU A 759 -11.62 -3.58 -5.45
C GLU A 759 -11.83 -2.09 -5.79
N VAL A 760 -13.10 -1.70 -5.99
CA VAL A 760 -13.48 -0.33 -6.35
C VAL A 760 -12.99 0.69 -5.33
N TYR A 761 -12.99 0.35 -4.04
CA TYR A 761 -12.53 1.26 -3.01
C TYR A 761 -11.01 1.45 -3.10
N ARG A 762 -10.25 0.38 -3.39
CA ARG A 762 -8.79 0.43 -3.52
C ARG A 762 -8.38 1.19 -4.75
N ARG A 763 -9.06 0.96 -5.88
CA ARG A 763 -8.91 1.74 -7.10
C ARG A 763 -9.04 3.24 -6.85
N ILE A 764 -10.07 3.67 -6.11
CA ILE A 764 -10.30 5.09 -5.80
C ILE A 764 -9.15 5.66 -4.95
N ILE A 765 -8.71 4.93 -3.93
CA ILE A 765 -7.59 5.33 -3.07
C ILE A 765 -6.26 5.40 -3.85
N MET A 766 -5.95 4.39 -4.67
CA MET A 766 -4.75 4.35 -5.51
C MET A 766 -4.72 5.47 -6.55
N ALA A 767 -5.86 5.76 -7.18
CA ALA A 767 -5.99 6.91 -8.08
C ALA A 767 -5.72 8.23 -7.33
N GLY A 768 -6.25 8.37 -6.11
CA GLY A 768 -5.98 9.53 -5.25
C GLY A 768 -4.50 9.70 -4.86
N LYS A 769 -3.73 8.60 -4.82
CA LYS A 769 -2.27 8.61 -4.62
C LYS A 769 -1.48 8.88 -5.91
N GLY A 770 -2.15 8.96 -7.06
CA GLY A 770 -1.53 9.24 -8.36
C GLY A 770 -1.00 8.01 -9.10
N PHE A 771 -1.48 6.80 -8.78
CA PHE A 771 -1.12 5.59 -9.52
C PHE A 771 -1.81 5.57 -10.89
N PRO A 772 -1.06 5.52 -12.01
CA PRO A 772 -1.62 5.61 -13.37
C PRO A 772 -2.40 4.35 -13.78
N ASP A 773 -2.09 3.22 -13.15
CA ASP A 773 -2.69 1.90 -13.34
C ASP A 773 -3.79 1.59 -12.31
N ALA A 774 -4.23 2.58 -11.54
CA ALA A 774 -5.23 2.39 -10.49
C ALA A 774 -6.51 1.69 -10.96
N ASP A 775 -6.89 1.83 -12.23
CA ASP A 775 -8.10 1.19 -12.77
C ASP A 775 -7.96 -0.33 -13.02
N ASN A 776 -6.72 -0.84 -13.05
CA ASN A 776 -6.40 -2.26 -13.25
C ASN A 776 -5.96 -2.90 -11.93
N GLN A 777 -6.85 -2.94 -10.94
CA GLN A 777 -6.54 -3.51 -9.63
C GLN A 777 -6.27 -5.01 -9.69
N ALA A 778 -5.23 -5.44 -8.97
CA ALA A 778 -4.99 -6.84 -8.70
C ALA A 778 -6.10 -7.43 -7.80
N PRO A 779 -6.50 -8.70 -8.00
CA PRO A 779 -7.53 -9.38 -7.21
C PRO A 779 -7.01 -9.82 -5.83
N LEU A 780 -6.71 -8.85 -4.98
CA LEU A 780 -6.14 -8.99 -3.63
C LEU A 780 -7.24 -9.23 -2.57
N TYR A 781 -8.18 -10.12 -2.85
CA TYR A 781 -9.24 -10.46 -1.89
C TYR A 781 -8.94 -11.74 -1.11
N LEU A 782 -9.54 -11.90 0.07
CA LEU A 782 -9.41 -13.13 0.86
C LEU A 782 -10.07 -14.29 0.11
N ARG A 783 -9.28 -15.22 -0.45
CA ARG A 783 -9.79 -16.41 -1.17
C ARG A 783 -10.20 -17.54 -0.22
N THR A 784 -11.18 -18.34 -0.62
CA THR A 784 -11.50 -19.60 0.07
C THR A 784 -10.40 -20.65 -0.18
N THR A 785 -10.40 -21.75 0.58
CA THR A 785 -9.49 -22.87 0.35
C THR A 785 -9.70 -23.48 -1.04
N GLU A 786 -10.94 -23.61 -1.49
CA GLU A 786 -11.28 -24.18 -2.80
C GLU A 786 -10.81 -23.28 -3.94
N GLU A 787 -11.02 -21.96 -3.83
CA GLU A 787 -10.53 -20.98 -4.80
C GLU A 787 -9.00 -21.02 -4.92
N MET A 788 -8.29 -21.13 -3.80
CA MET A 788 -6.83 -21.27 -3.81
C MET A 788 -6.36 -22.60 -4.41
N LEU A 789 -7.01 -23.72 -4.09
CA LEU A 789 -6.66 -25.01 -4.70
C LEU A 789 -6.87 -25.00 -6.22
N GLU A 790 -7.93 -24.33 -6.69
CA GLU A 790 -8.19 -24.16 -8.13
C GLU A 790 -7.17 -23.22 -8.78
N GLU A 791 -6.78 -22.13 -8.11
CA GLU A 791 -5.75 -21.19 -8.57
C GLU A 791 -4.41 -21.90 -8.82
N PHE A 792 -3.97 -22.74 -7.88
CA PHE A 792 -2.67 -23.42 -7.93
C PHE A 792 -2.71 -24.80 -8.61
N LYS A 793 -3.81 -25.16 -9.28
CA LYS A 793 -3.97 -26.49 -9.91
C LYS A 793 -2.88 -26.86 -10.92
N TYR A 794 -2.22 -25.85 -11.52
CA TYR A 794 -1.14 -26.03 -12.48
C TYR A 794 0.14 -26.64 -11.86
N LEU A 795 0.29 -26.62 -10.54
CA LEU A 795 1.36 -27.33 -9.82
C LEU A 795 1.10 -28.84 -9.69
N GLY A 796 -0.12 -29.30 -10.02
CA GLY A 796 -0.59 -30.65 -9.75
C GLY A 796 -1.27 -30.75 -8.38
N ARG A 797 -2.22 -31.70 -8.27
CA ARG A 797 -3.12 -31.81 -7.11
C ARG A 797 -2.41 -31.93 -5.76
N GLU A 798 -1.36 -32.75 -5.68
CA GLU A 798 -0.63 -33.00 -4.43
C GLU A 798 0.13 -31.75 -4.00
N LYS A 799 0.89 -31.13 -4.92
CA LYS A 799 1.67 -29.94 -4.62
C LYS A 799 0.78 -28.73 -4.32
N ALA A 800 -0.33 -28.55 -5.05
CA ALA A 800 -1.31 -27.51 -4.77
C ALA A 800 -1.89 -27.66 -3.34
N TYR A 801 -2.25 -28.89 -2.94
CA TYR A 801 -2.73 -29.15 -1.58
C TYR A 801 -1.65 -28.87 -0.52
N GLU A 802 -0.42 -29.28 -0.81
CA GLU A 802 0.73 -29.06 0.07
C GLU A 802 0.96 -27.57 0.35
N VAL A 803 1.06 -26.74 -0.70
CA VAL A 803 1.36 -25.31 -0.55
C VAL A 803 0.19 -24.49 -0.03
N VAL A 804 -1.05 -24.87 -0.36
CA VAL A 804 -2.27 -24.13 0.06
C VAL A 804 -2.69 -24.53 1.48
N VAL A 805 -2.65 -25.81 1.82
CA VAL A 805 -3.23 -26.33 3.07
C VAL A 805 -2.16 -26.85 4.02
N THR A 806 -1.35 -27.82 3.61
CA THR A 806 -0.42 -28.51 4.52
C THR A 806 0.62 -27.56 5.11
N ASN A 807 1.31 -26.79 4.26
CA ASN A 807 2.39 -25.90 4.68
C ASN A 807 1.87 -24.68 5.43
N THR A 808 0.75 -24.09 5.02
CA THR A 808 0.15 -22.95 5.74
C THR A 808 -0.28 -23.34 7.16
N ARG A 809 -0.87 -24.52 7.33
CA ARG A 809 -1.19 -25.11 8.65
C ARG A 809 0.06 -25.47 9.44
N LYS A 810 1.14 -25.90 8.78
CA LYS A 810 2.43 -26.20 9.41
C LYS A 810 3.09 -24.94 9.97
N ILE A 811 3.06 -23.81 9.25
CA ILE A 811 3.55 -22.54 9.79
C ILE A 811 2.67 -22.10 10.97
N ASN A 812 1.34 -22.21 10.82
CA ASN A 812 0.42 -21.95 11.92
C ASN A 812 0.75 -22.78 13.18
N SER A 813 1.05 -24.07 13.05
CA SER A 813 1.32 -24.92 14.23
C SER A 813 2.62 -24.59 14.97
N MET A 814 3.54 -23.85 14.35
CA MET A 814 4.76 -23.34 15.00
C MET A 814 4.50 -22.16 15.92
N ILE A 815 3.36 -21.47 15.74
CA ILE A 815 3.03 -20.20 16.40
C ILE A 815 2.14 -20.43 17.63
N GLU A 816 2.48 -19.83 18.75
CA GLU A 816 1.71 -19.85 19.98
C GLU A 816 0.53 -18.87 19.94
N LYS A 817 -0.51 -19.13 20.75
CA LYS A 817 -1.59 -18.15 20.96
C LYS A 817 -1.12 -17.12 21.98
N ILE A 818 -0.72 -15.95 21.51
CA ILE A 818 -0.21 -14.84 22.34
C ILE A 818 -1.20 -13.67 22.42
N ALA A 819 -1.01 -12.79 23.40
CA ALA A 819 -1.70 -11.50 23.47
C ALA A 819 -0.79 -10.41 22.86
N PRO A 820 -1.33 -9.39 22.18
CA PRO A 820 -0.51 -8.33 21.60
C PRO A 820 0.04 -7.37 22.66
N VAL A 821 -0.64 -7.28 23.80
CA VAL A 821 -0.21 -6.48 24.94
C VAL A 821 -0.20 -7.37 26.17
N ARG A 822 0.68 -7.06 27.12
CA ARG A 822 0.71 -7.73 28.41
C ARG A 822 -0.66 -7.68 29.11
N PRO A 823 -1.00 -8.69 29.92
CA PRO A 823 -2.25 -8.69 30.68
C PRO A 823 -2.15 -7.94 32.01
N ASP A 824 -0.94 -7.72 32.52
CA ASP A 824 -0.69 -7.15 33.84
C ASP A 824 -0.53 -5.62 33.81
N LYS A 825 -0.92 -5.01 34.93
CA LYS A 825 -0.74 -3.58 35.17
C LYS A 825 0.62 -3.34 35.83
N CYS A 826 1.38 -2.40 35.27
CA CYS A 826 2.73 -2.07 35.71
C CYS A 826 2.77 -0.59 36.15
N PRO A 827 2.34 -0.27 37.38
CA PRO A 827 2.38 1.11 37.87
C PRO A 827 3.81 1.57 38.16
N PRO A 828 4.13 2.86 38.00
CA PRO A 828 5.44 3.39 38.38
C PRO A 828 5.62 3.33 39.91
N VAL A 829 6.88 3.18 40.35
CA VAL A 829 7.25 3.15 41.77
C VAL A 829 8.23 4.27 42.06
N ILE A 830 7.89 5.12 43.02
CA ILE A 830 8.80 6.13 43.59
C ILE A 830 9.02 5.77 45.07
N ALA A 831 10.28 5.71 45.50
CA ALA A 831 10.62 5.34 46.89
C ALA A 831 10.01 6.32 47.91
N ASP A 832 9.51 5.79 49.02
CA ASP A 832 8.93 6.55 50.14
C ASP A 832 7.79 7.54 49.76
N SER A 833 7.09 7.30 48.63
CA SER A 833 5.96 8.12 48.17
C SER A 833 4.86 8.27 49.21
N ASP A 834 4.57 7.18 49.93
CA ASP A 834 3.57 7.08 50.98
C ASP A 834 3.89 8.00 52.17
N LYS A 835 5.12 7.92 52.67
CA LYS A 835 5.59 8.76 53.78
C LYS A 835 5.67 10.22 53.36
N THR A 836 6.21 10.47 52.16
CA THR A 836 6.38 11.82 51.62
C THR A 836 5.03 12.51 51.45
N LEU A 837 4.03 11.83 50.86
CA LEU A 837 2.70 12.41 50.66
C LEU A 837 2.04 12.75 51.99
N ARG A 838 2.08 11.81 52.95
CA ARG A 838 1.52 12.03 54.28
C ARG A 838 2.19 13.23 54.97
N GLN A 839 3.51 13.30 54.93
CA GLN A 839 4.26 14.42 55.51
C GLN A 839 3.83 15.77 54.92
N ILE A 840 3.84 15.90 53.59
CA ILE A 840 3.45 17.14 52.89
C ILE A 840 2.03 17.57 53.29
N CYS A 841 1.09 16.63 53.28
CA CYS A 841 -0.30 16.92 53.57
C CYS A 841 -0.50 17.43 55.01
N TYR A 842 0.12 16.77 56.00
CA TYR A 842 -0.01 17.19 57.40
C TYR A 842 0.73 18.50 57.67
N GLU A 843 1.94 18.70 57.13
CA GLU A 843 2.66 19.98 57.24
C GLU A 843 1.83 21.14 56.69
N LYS A 844 1.20 20.95 55.52
CA LYS A 844 0.31 21.98 54.95
C LYS A 844 -0.94 22.19 55.79
N ALA A 845 -1.60 21.13 56.25
CA ALA A 845 -2.78 21.24 57.12
C ALA A 845 -2.47 22.02 58.40
N HIS A 846 -1.33 21.72 59.05
CA HIS A 846 -0.87 22.44 60.24
C HIS A 846 -0.55 23.91 59.95
N SER A 847 0.01 24.23 58.77
CA SER A 847 0.25 25.62 58.38
C SER A 847 -1.03 26.45 58.24
N ILE A 848 -2.17 25.82 57.96
CA ILE A 848 -3.47 26.49 57.77
C ILE A 848 -4.26 26.50 59.08
N TYR A 849 -4.46 25.33 59.68
CA TYR A 849 -5.36 25.09 60.80
C TYR A 849 -4.66 24.97 62.16
N GLY A 850 -3.33 25.08 62.20
CA GLY A 850 -2.50 24.99 63.40
C GLY A 850 -2.12 23.57 63.81
N GLU A 851 -1.29 23.44 64.85
CA GLU A 851 -0.80 22.14 65.36
C GLU A 851 -1.92 21.20 65.81
N ASN A 852 -2.98 21.76 66.42
CA ASN A 852 -4.16 20.99 66.83
C ASN A 852 -5.23 21.09 65.75
N LEU A 853 -5.25 20.13 64.83
CA LEU A 853 -6.20 20.12 63.70
C LEU A 853 -7.65 19.98 64.19
N PRO A 854 -8.61 20.66 63.54
CA PRO A 854 -10.04 20.39 63.74
C PRO A 854 -10.38 18.96 63.35
N SER A 855 -11.31 18.32 64.06
CA SER A 855 -11.68 16.91 63.81
C SER A 855 -12.18 16.68 62.38
N GLN A 856 -12.88 17.65 61.80
CA GLN A 856 -13.34 17.62 60.40
C GLN A 856 -12.18 17.53 59.40
N VAL A 857 -11.03 18.14 59.70
CA VAL A 857 -9.83 18.12 58.87
C VAL A 857 -9.05 16.83 59.08
N GLU A 858 -8.78 16.48 60.35
CA GLU A 858 -8.00 15.30 60.71
C GLU A 858 -8.67 13.99 60.25
N GLU A 859 -9.97 13.81 60.54
CA GLU A 859 -10.71 12.62 60.14
C GLU A 859 -10.79 12.47 58.63
N ARG A 860 -11.03 13.58 57.91
CA ARG A 860 -11.08 13.59 56.44
C ARG A 860 -9.72 13.24 55.85
N LEU A 861 -8.64 13.88 56.32
CA LEU A 861 -7.31 13.68 55.78
C LEU A 861 -6.79 12.26 56.06
N GLU A 862 -7.05 11.71 57.24
CA GLU A 862 -6.65 10.34 57.58
C GLU A 862 -7.43 9.29 56.77
N HIS A 863 -8.75 9.50 56.59
CA HIS A 863 -9.58 8.64 55.75
C HIS A 863 -9.08 8.61 54.30
N GLU A 864 -8.82 9.80 53.73
CA GLU A 864 -8.33 9.92 52.35
C GLU A 864 -6.92 9.34 52.19
N LEU A 865 -5.96 9.70 53.04
CA LEU A 865 -4.58 9.21 52.94
C LEU A 865 -4.51 7.69 53.10
N LYS A 866 -5.31 7.11 54.01
CA LYS A 866 -5.39 5.66 54.15
C LYS A 866 -5.91 4.99 52.88
N SER A 867 -6.90 5.59 52.22
CA SER A 867 -7.44 5.09 50.95
C SER A 867 -6.43 5.24 49.80
N ILE A 868 -5.82 6.41 49.64
CA ILE A 868 -4.85 6.71 48.57
C ILE A 868 -3.61 5.82 48.70
N ILE A 869 -3.03 5.72 49.89
CA ILE A 869 -1.83 4.90 50.15
C ILE A 869 -2.18 3.41 50.07
N GLY A 870 -3.29 2.99 50.67
CA GLY A 870 -3.73 1.60 50.70
C GLY A 870 -4.00 1.01 49.31
N ASN A 871 -4.47 1.83 48.37
CA ASN A 871 -4.70 1.46 46.98
C ASN A 871 -3.50 1.75 46.05
N GLY A 872 -2.37 2.22 46.58
CA GLY A 872 -1.14 2.43 45.81
C GLY A 872 -1.08 3.70 44.95
N PHE A 873 -2.01 4.65 45.13
CA PHE A 873 -2.08 5.88 44.33
C PHE A 873 -1.19 7.03 44.84
N ALA A 874 -0.45 6.82 45.94
CA ALA A 874 0.44 7.84 46.50
C ALA A 874 1.49 8.33 45.49
N VAL A 875 1.98 7.43 44.63
CA VAL A 875 2.95 7.77 43.57
C VAL A 875 2.37 8.82 42.62
N MET A 876 1.13 8.66 42.18
CA MET A 876 0.46 9.61 41.28
C MET A 876 0.34 11.00 41.89
N TYR A 877 0.01 11.08 43.18
CA TYR A 877 -0.09 12.34 43.90
C TYR A 877 1.27 13.05 43.99
N ILE A 878 2.33 12.30 44.30
CA ILE A 878 3.69 12.87 44.34
C ILE A 878 4.13 13.38 42.97
N ILE A 879 3.81 12.66 41.90
CA ILE A 879 4.13 13.10 40.54
C ILE A 879 3.39 14.41 40.22
N ALA A 880 2.07 14.44 40.42
CA ALA A 880 1.25 15.62 40.17
C ALA A 880 1.74 16.83 40.99
N GLN A 881 2.07 16.62 42.26
CA GLN A 881 2.64 17.64 43.14
C GLN A 881 3.96 18.20 42.58
N LYS A 882 4.89 17.33 42.17
CA LYS A 882 6.17 17.76 41.57
C LYS A 882 5.95 18.60 40.31
N LEU A 883 5.01 18.21 39.45
CA LEU A 883 4.70 18.94 38.22
C LEU A 883 4.10 20.32 38.51
N VAL A 884 3.15 20.40 39.44
CA VAL A 884 2.51 21.67 39.82
C VAL A 884 3.53 22.61 40.46
N TRP A 885 4.32 22.13 41.41
CA TRP A 885 5.31 22.96 42.10
C TRP A 885 6.37 23.49 41.15
N LYS A 886 6.89 22.64 40.25
CA LYS A 886 7.84 23.07 39.22
C LYS A 886 7.27 24.16 38.32
N SER A 887 5.97 24.09 37.99
CA SER A 887 5.31 25.13 37.19
C SER A 887 5.17 26.44 37.97
N ASN A 888 4.71 26.36 39.21
CA ASN A 888 4.52 27.52 40.08
C ASN A 888 5.86 28.21 40.39
N ASP A 889 6.93 27.46 40.65
CA ASP A 889 8.28 27.98 40.92
C ASP A 889 8.86 28.72 39.69
N ASP A 890 8.53 28.28 38.48
CA ASP A 890 8.88 28.95 37.22
C ASP A 890 7.92 30.11 36.88
N GLY A 891 6.98 30.42 37.79
CA GLY A 891 6.02 31.52 37.67
C GLY A 891 4.86 31.23 36.72
N TYR A 892 4.54 29.97 36.44
CA TYR A 892 3.36 29.57 35.66
C TYR A 892 2.35 28.86 36.57
N LEU A 893 1.25 29.53 36.88
CA LEU A 893 0.15 28.94 37.64
C LEU A 893 -0.47 27.74 36.90
N VAL A 894 -1.00 26.78 37.66
CA VAL A 894 -1.65 25.57 37.14
C VAL A 894 -3.12 25.57 37.51
N GLY A 895 -4.00 25.47 36.52
CA GLY A 895 -5.44 25.39 36.73
C GLY A 895 -5.87 24.00 37.21
N SER A 896 -6.74 23.97 38.22
CA SER A 896 -7.34 22.74 38.73
C SER A 896 -8.40 22.19 37.77
N ARG A 897 -8.47 20.86 37.58
CA ARG A 897 -9.45 20.21 36.69
C ARG A 897 -9.89 18.84 37.20
N GLY A 898 -11.10 18.43 36.82
CA GLY A 898 -11.56 17.06 37.00
C GLY A 898 -11.89 16.70 38.45
N SER A 899 -11.93 15.40 38.74
CA SER A 899 -12.39 14.87 40.04
C SER A 899 -11.36 14.98 41.17
N VAL A 900 -10.11 15.35 40.89
CA VAL A 900 -9.07 15.48 41.92
C VAL A 900 -9.39 16.59 42.93
N GLY A 901 -10.20 17.59 42.55
CA GLY A 901 -10.73 18.62 43.45
C GLY A 901 -11.62 18.09 44.58
N SER A 902 -12.04 16.81 44.53
CA SER A 902 -12.79 16.14 45.59
C SER A 902 -11.90 15.65 46.75
N SER A 903 -10.57 15.67 46.60
CA SER A 903 -9.62 15.17 47.61
C SER A 903 -8.97 16.30 48.43
N LEU A 904 -9.17 16.24 49.75
CA LEU A 904 -8.49 17.13 50.70
C LEU A 904 -6.98 16.86 50.70
N ALA A 905 -6.56 15.61 50.54
CA ALA A 905 -5.14 15.27 50.41
C ALA A 905 -4.53 15.96 49.18
N ALA A 906 -5.26 16.07 48.05
CA ALA A 906 -4.79 16.80 46.88
C ALA A 906 -4.68 18.30 47.13
N THR A 907 -5.64 18.91 47.86
CA THR A 907 -5.57 20.31 48.28
C THR A 907 -4.34 20.56 49.17
N MET A 908 -4.11 19.70 50.16
CA MET A 908 -2.98 19.84 51.09
C MET A 908 -1.63 19.55 50.44
N ALA A 909 -1.58 18.68 49.42
CA ALA A 909 -0.39 18.47 48.60
C ALA A 909 -0.11 19.62 47.62
N GLY A 910 -1.04 20.56 47.45
CA GLY A 910 -0.93 21.66 46.49
C GLY A 910 -1.10 21.21 45.03
N ILE A 911 -1.86 20.13 44.80
CA ILE A 911 -2.18 19.63 43.45
C ILE A 911 -3.41 20.36 42.88
N THR A 912 -4.35 20.76 43.75
CA THR A 912 -5.58 21.45 43.40
C THR A 912 -5.82 22.61 44.36
N GLU A 913 -6.43 23.68 43.86
CA GLU A 913 -6.84 24.85 44.64
C GLU A 913 -8.23 24.64 45.26
N VAL A 914 -8.98 23.63 44.82
CA VAL A 914 -10.32 23.31 45.32
C VAL A 914 -10.20 22.65 46.70
N ASN A 915 -10.83 23.24 47.71
CA ASN A 915 -10.93 22.63 49.04
C ASN A 915 -12.29 21.91 49.20
N PRO A 916 -12.31 20.58 49.33
CA PRO A 916 -13.56 19.81 49.33
C PRO A 916 -14.25 19.74 50.69
N LEU A 917 -13.68 20.33 51.74
CA LEU A 917 -14.32 20.38 53.05
C LEU A 917 -15.67 21.12 52.99
N PRO A 918 -16.56 20.90 53.97
CA PRO A 918 -17.74 21.75 54.13
C PRO A 918 -17.34 23.24 54.26
N PRO A 919 -18.22 24.18 53.86
CA PRO A 919 -17.97 25.60 54.02
C PRO A 919 -17.51 25.93 55.45
N HIS A 920 -16.44 26.72 55.58
CA HIS A 920 -15.86 27.08 56.86
C HIS A 920 -15.04 28.38 56.78
N TYR A 921 -14.85 29.00 57.94
CA TYR A 921 -13.87 30.09 58.08
C TYR A 921 -12.56 29.57 58.66
N TYR A 922 -11.45 30.20 58.29
CA TYR A 922 -10.19 30.07 59.00
C TYR A 922 -9.41 31.38 59.06
N CYS A 923 -8.55 31.53 60.07
CA CYS A 923 -7.69 32.68 60.26
C CYS A 923 -6.25 32.33 59.89
N ALA A 924 -5.66 33.05 58.93
CA ALA A 924 -4.27 32.85 58.53
C ALA A 924 -3.23 33.28 59.59
N GLU A 925 -3.64 34.10 60.57
CA GLU A 925 -2.72 34.66 61.58
C GLU A 925 -2.66 33.84 62.88
N CYS A 926 -3.82 33.37 63.37
CA CYS A 926 -3.91 32.66 64.65
C CYS A 926 -4.49 31.26 64.55
N HIS A 927 -4.71 30.76 63.33
CA HIS A 927 -5.22 29.42 63.03
C HIS A 927 -6.62 29.09 63.59
N TYR A 928 -7.37 30.08 64.07
CA TYR A 928 -8.78 29.90 64.43
C TYR A 928 -9.58 29.39 63.23
N SER A 929 -10.42 28.36 63.42
CA SER A 929 -11.30 27.81 62.39
C SER A 929 -12.73 27.60 62.89
N GLU A 930 -13.72 27.77 62.02
CA GLU A 930 -15.16 27.69 62.35
C GLU A 930 -15.93 26.88 61.29
N PHE A 931 -16.38 25.67 61.66
CA PHE A 931 -17.10 24.74 60.78
C PHE A 931 -18.60 24.55 61.13
N ASP A 932 -18.97 24.73 62.40
CA ASP A 932 -20.28 24.27 62.92
C ASP A 932 -21.15 25.36 63.55
N SER A 933 -20.82 26.63 63.37
CA SER A 933 -21.69 27.70 63.85
C SER A 933 -23.01 27.74 63.09
N ASP A 934 -24.06 28.28 63.72
CA ASP A 934 -25.38 28.41 63.10
C ASP A 934 -25.36 29.28 61.83
N GLU A 935 -24.34 30.13 61.69
CA GLU A 935 -24.09 30.91 60.49
C GLU A 935 -23.53 30.03 59.35
N VAL A 936 -22.45 29.29 59.62
CA VAL A 936 -21.81 28.40 58.64
C VAL A 936 -22.76 27.29 58.20
N LYS A 937 -23.57 26.74 59.13
CA LYS A 937 -24.54 25.68 58.84
C LYS A 937 -25.58 26.05 57.78
N LYS A 938 -25.91 27.35 57.60
CA LYS A 938 -26.86 27.82 56.57
C LYS A 938 -26.34 27.63 55.15
N TYR A 939 -25.03 27.52 54.99
CA TYR A 939 -24.35 27.37 53.71
C TYR A 939 -23.91 25.92 53.45
N ARG A 940 -24.28 24.96 54.30
CA ARG A 940 -23.99 23.52 54.04
C ARG A 940 -24.69 23.09 52.75
N GLY A 941 -23.99 22.32 51.92
CA GLY A 941 -24.40 22.01 50.54
C GLY A 941 -24.24 23.18 49.54
N MET A 942 -23.66 24.32 49.96
CA MET A 942 -23.25 25.43 49.10
C MET A 942 -21.71 25.60 49.16
N SER A 943 -21.19 26.76 48.73
CA SER A 943 -19.76 27.08 48.76
C SER A 943 -19.41 28.07 49.87
N GLY A 944 -18.23 27.92 50.46
CA GLY A 944 -17.64 28.90 51.38
C GLY A 944 -17.50 30.28 50.76
N CYS A 945 -17.32 30.36 49.43
CA CYS A 945 -17.28 31.62 48.68
C CYS A 945 -18.57 32.44 48.82
N ASP A 946 -19.71 31.79 49.06
CA ASP A 946 -21.02 32.43 49.22
C ASP A 946 -21.23 33.03 50.62
N MET A 947 -20.34 32.70 51.57
CA MET A 947 -20.43 33.21 52.94
C MET A 947 -20.02 34.70 53.01
N PRO A 948 -20.62 35.48 53.91
CA PRO A 948 -20.26 36.88 54.09
C PRO A 948 -18.85 37.03 54.66
N ASP A 949 -18.26 38.20 54.50
CA ASP A 949 -16.96 38.49 55.10
C ASP A 949 -17.07 38.62 56.63
N LYS A 950 -16.12 38.03 57.37
CA LYS A 950 -16.13 37.97 58.84
C LYS A 950 -14.74 38.24 59.42
N VAL A 951 -14.70 38.83 60.60
CA VAL A 951 -13.45 39.08 61.35
C VAL A 951 -13.23 37.98 62.39
N CYS A 952 -11.96 37.65 62.64
CA CYS A 952 -11.56 36.61 63.56
C CYS A 952 -11.91 37.01 65.00
N PRO A 953 -12.66 36.17 65.74
CA PRO A 953 -13.04 36.49 67.12
C PRO A 953 -11.87 36.40 68.10
N VAL A 954 -10.72 35.84 67.68
CA VAL A 954 -9.53 35.65 68.52
C VAL A 954 -8.52 36.79 68.36
N CYS A 955 -8.13 37.12 67.13
CA CYS A 955 -7.07 38.11 66.86
C CYS A 955 -7.55 39.36 66.10
N GLY A 956 -8.81 39.40 65.65
CA GLY A 956 -9.36 40.54 64.90
C GLY A 956 -8.96 40.63 63.42
N ALA A 957 -8.11 39.73 62.92
CA ALA A 957 -7.76 39.66 61.50
C ALA A 957 -8.97 39.24 60.64
N GLN A 958 -8.97 39.59 59.35
CA GLN A 958 -10.00 39.13 58.42
C GLN A 958 -9.96 37.59 58.27
N LEU A 959 -11.10 36.92 58.42
CA LEU A 959 -11.19 35.48 58.18
C LEU A 959 -11.21 35.20 56.68
N LYS A 960 -10.54 34.12 56.29
CA LYS A 960 -10.67 33.51 54.97
C LYS A 960 -11.87 32.57 54.96
N LYS A 961 -12.46 32.40 53.77
CA LYS A 961 -13.65 31.59 53.51
C LYS A 961 -13.28 30.49 52.55
N GLU A 962 -13.63 29.26 52.88
CA GLU A 962 -13.19 28.11 52.08
C GLU A 962 -14.19 26.95 52.19
N GLY A 963 -14.04 25.94 51.32
CA GLY A 963 -14.80 24.69 51.36
C GLY A 963 -15.99 24.67 50.41
N HIS A 964 -16.11 23.58 49.64
CA HIS A 964 -17.15 23.40 48.62
C HIS A 964 -18.06 22.18 48.84
N ASP A 965 -17.91 21.50 49.99
CA ASP A 965 -18.73 20.35 50.39
C ASP A 965 -18.72 19.19 49.37
N ILE A 966 -17.52 18.84 48.86
CA ILE A 966 -17.36 17.83 47.80
C ILE A 966 -16.98 16.47 48.43
N PRO A 967 -17.72 15.38 48.16
CA PRO A 967 -17.42 14.06 48.69
C PRO A 967 -16.19 13.43 48.00
N PHE A 968 -15.30 12.83 48.80
CA PHE A 968 -14.07 12.21 48.33
C PHE A 968 -14.33 11.03 47.38
N GLU A 969 -15.41 10.30 47.58
CA GLU A 969 -15.77 9.10 46.84
C GLU A 969 -16.12 9.40 45.37
N THR A 970 -16.31 10.66 45.00
CA THR A 970 -16.38 11.08 43.59
C THR A 970 -15.06 10.82 42.86
N PHE A 971 -13.93 10.88 43.58
CA PHE A 971 -12.61 10.62 43.04
C PHE A 971 -12.30 9.11 42.97
N LEU A 972 -12.27 8.40 44.10
CA LEU A 972 -11.80 7.00 44.20
C LEU A 972 -12.89 5.93 44.38
N GLY A 973 -14.16 6.32 44.40
CA GLY A 973 -15.25 5.41 44.77
C GLY A 973 -15.22 5.05 46.27
N PHE A 974 -16.12 4.16 46.68
CA PHE A 974 -16.22 3.73 48.08
C PHE A 974 -15.20 2.65 48.45
N ASN A 975 -14.81 1.82 47.49
CA ASN A 975 -13.91 0.67 47.71
C ASN A 975 -12.52 0.87 47.12
N GLY A 976 -12.20 2.05 46.56
CA GLY A 976 -10.96 2.24 45.79
C GLY A 976 -10.97 1.51 44.44
N ASP A 977 -12.14 1.10 43.97
CA ASP A 977 -12.37 0.33 42.74
C ASP A 977 -12.38 1.20 41.49
N LYS A 978 -12.43 2.52 41.66
CA LYS A 978 -12.30 3.48 40.57
C LYS A 978 -10.85 3.93 40.44
N GLU A 979 -10.29 3.76 39.24
CA GLU A 979 -8.97 4.30 38.92
C GLU A 979 -9.02 5.85 38.83
N PRO A 980 -8.13 6.55 39.56
CA PRO A 980 -8.13 8.01 39.58
C PRO A 980 -7.47 8.60 38.32
N ASP A 981 -8.08 9.65 37.78
CA ASP A 981 -7.49 10.49 36.72
C ASP A 981 -7.14 11.86 37.32
N ILE A 982 -5.87 12.26 37.26
CA ILE A 982 -5.39 13.56 37.76
C ILE A 982 -5.14 14.47 36.58
N ASP A 983 -6.13 15.31 36.29
CA ASP A 983 -6.09 16.31 35.23
C ASP A 983 -5.44 17.62 35.73
N LEU A 984 -4.42 18.10 35.02
CA LEU A 984 -3.77 19.38 35.31
C LEU A 984 -3.77 20.27 34.08
N ASN A 985 -4.30 21.50 34.22
CA ASN A 985 -4.29 22.50 33.16
C ASN A 985 -3.08 23.42 33.30
N PHE A 986 -2.04 23.17 32.51
CA PHE A 986 -0.88 24.05 32.42
C PHE A 986 -1.10 25.15 31.39
N SER A 987 -0.35 26.24 31.49
CA SER A 987 -0.27 27.22 30.39
C SER A 987 0.22 26.54 29.11
N GLY A 988 -0.45 26.79 27.98
CA GLY A 988 0.00 26.31 26.67
C GLY A 988 1.45 26.70 26.35
N ASP A 989 1.88 27.88 26.81
CA ASP A 989 3.26 28.38 26.62
C ASP A 989 4.30 27.57 27.43
N TYR A 990 3.88 26.87 28.48
CA TYR A 990 4.76 26.16 29.43
C TYR A 990 4.62 24.63 29.35
N GLN A 991 3.57 24.13 28.70
CA GLN A 991 3.27 22.70 28.55
C GLN A 991 4.47 21.85 28.08
N PRO A 992 5.28 22.28 27.07
CA PRO A 992 6.45 21.50 26.63
C PRO A 992 7.54 21.35 27.71
N VAL A 993 7.71 22.37 28.56
CA VAL A 993 8.69 22.35 29.66
C VAL A 993 8.28 21.32 30.71
N VAL A 994 6.99 21.25 31.02
CA VAL A 994 6.45 20.27 31.98
C VAL A 994 6.56 18.85 31.42
N HIS A 995 6.33 18.65 30.11
CA HIS A 995 6.56 17.35 29.49
C HIS A 995 8.03 16.93 29.61
N ALA A 996 8.97 17.82 29.31
CA ALA A 996 10.40 17.51 29.47
C ALA A 996 10.77 17.20 30.92
N TYR A 997 10.16 17.89 31.90
CA TYR A 997 10.40 17.62 33.32
C TYR A 997 9.96 16.22 33.77
N THR A 998 9.02 15.58 33.06
CA THR A 998 8.68 14.17 33.35
C THR A 998 9.86 13.22 33.13
N GLU A 999 10.76 13.51 32.17
CA GLU A 999 12.00 12.75 31.98
C GLU A 999 12.99 12.94 33.14
N GLU A 1000 12.98 14.09 33.82
CA GLU A 1000 13.81 14.29 35.03
C GLU A 1000 13.27 13.48 36.22
N ILE A 1001 11.95 13.30 36.31
CA ILE A 1001 11.30 12.54 37.38
C ILE A 1001 11.53 11.03 37.20
N PHE A 1002 11.33 10.52 35.98
CA PHE A 1002 11.33 9.07 35.70
C PHE A 1002 12.60 8.56 35.01
N GLY A 1003 13.49 9.45 34.59
CA GLY A 1003 14.66 9.10 33.80
C GLY A 1003 14.40 9.18 32.30
N LYS A 1004 15.46 9.52 31.57
CA LYS A 1004 15.42 9.60 30.10
C LYS A 1004 15.06 8.24 29.50
N GLY A 1005 14.10 8.22 28.57
CA GLY A 1005 13.63 6.99 27.92
C GLY A 1005 12.53 6.24 28.69
N HIS A 1006 12.05 6.78 29.82
CA HIS A 1006 10.94 6.21 30.60
C HIS A 1006 9.61 6.93 30.40
N THR A 1007 9.55 7.94 29.53
CA THR A 1007 8.32 8.68 29.25
C THR A 1007 8.11 8.81 27.76
N PHE A 1008 6.88 8.58 27.32
CA PHE A 1008 6.49 8.61 25.91
C PHE A 1008 5.24 9.44 25.74
N ARG A 1009 5.09 10.13 24.61
CA ARG A 1009 3.84 10.78 24.26
C ARG A 1009 2.82 9.70 23.85
N ALA A 1010 1.57 9.80 24.28
CA ALA A 1010 0.54 8.91 23.75
C ALA A 1010 0.34 9.21 22.25
N GLY A 1011 0.45 8.18 21.40
CA GLY A 1011 0.23 8.30 19.96
C GLY A 1011 -1.25 8.35 19.59
N THR A 1012 -1.55 8.92 18.42
CA THR A 1012 -2.89 8.89 17.82
C THR A 1012 -2.82 8.43 16.37
N ILE A 1013 -3.87 7.77 15.88
CA ILE A 1013 -3.96 7.28 14.50
C ILE A 1013 -4.95 8.18 13.75
N GLY A 1014 -4.48 8.84 12.69
CA GLY A 1014 -5.30 9.64 11.81
C GLY A 1014 -5.85 8.81 10.67
N THR A 1015 -7.17 8.68 10.59
CA THR A 1015 -7.87 7.90 9.55
C THR A 1015 -8.59 8.80 8.55
N LEU A 1016 -8.96 8.24 7.41
CA LEU A 1016 -9.74 8.92 6.39
C LEU A 1016 -11.17 9.13 6.88
N ALA A 1017 -11.51 10.37 7.23
CA ALA A 1017 -12.85 10.76 7.62
C ALA A 1017 -13.79 10.89 6.40
N GLU A 1018 -15.09 10.77 6.64
CA GLU A 1018 -16.16 10.77 5.63
C GLU A 1018 -16.04 11.91 4.60
N LYS A 1019 -15.82 13.15 5.05
CA LYS A 1019 -15.68 14.31 4.14
C LYS A 1019 -14.49 14.19 3.20
N THR A 1020 -13.39 13.63 3.67
CA THR A 1020 -12.19 13.46 2.84
C THR A 1020 -12.38 12.32 1.85
N ALA A 1021 -12.95 11.20 2.31
CA ALA A 1021 -13.32 10.07 1.45
C ALA A 1021 -14.27 10.52 0.30
N TYR A 1022 -15.28 11.33 0.63
CA TYR A 1022 -16.18 11.92 -0.36
C TYR A 1022 -15.44 12.72 -1.45
N GLY A 1023 -14.45 13.53 -1.04
CA GLY A 1023 -13.60 14.28 -1.98
C GLY A 1023 -12.80 13.37 -2.92
N TYR A 1024 -12.26 12.25 -2.42
CA TYR A 1024 -11.53 11.27 -3.24
C TYR A 1024 -12.43 10.62 -4.29
N VAL A 1025 -13.62 10.15 -3.88
CA VAL A 1025 -14.59 9.51 -4.77
C VAL A 1025 -15.08 10.48 -5.84
N LEU A 1026 -15.42 11.71 -5.45
CA LEU A 1026 -15.88 12.74 -6.38
C LEU A 1026 -14.82 13.04 -7.44
N LYS A 1027 -13.57 13.31 -6.99
CA LYS A 1027 -12.44 13.61 -7.87
C LYS A 1027 -12.16 12.45 -8.82
N TYR A 1028 -12.22 11.19 -8.34
CA TYR A 1028 -12.00 10.00 -9.15
C TYR A 1028 -12.93 9.92 -10.37
N PHE A 1029 -14.23 10.15 -10.17
CA PHE A 1029 -15.21 10.13 -11.27
C PHE A 1029 -15.11 11.37 -12.16
N GLU A 1030 -14.85 12.55 -11.59
CA GLU A 1030 -14.65 13.80 -12.34
C GLU A 1030 -13.49 13.69 -13.34
N GLU A 1031 -12.34 13.17 -12.92
CA GLU A 1031 -11.16 12.96 -13.77
C GLU A 1031 -11.42 11.97 -14.92
N ARG A 1032 -12.43 11.10 -14.79
CA ARG A 1032 -12.85 10.11 -15.80
C ARG A 1032 -14.04 10.59 -16.63
N GLY A 1033 -14.49 11.83 -16.45
CA GLY A 1033 -15.65 12.39 -17.15
C GLY A 1033 -16.96 11.67 -16.83
N GLN A 1034 -17.05 11.01 -15.67
CA GLN A 1034 -18.23 10.29 -15.22
C GLN A 1034 -18.97 11.10 -14.15
N THR A 1035 -20.29 11.06 -14.17
CA THR A 1035 -21.12 11.66 -13.10
C THR A 1035 -21.92 10.54 -12.43
N LYS A 1036 -21.81 10.44 -11.10
CA LYS A 1036 -22.55 9.49 -10.27
C LYS A 1036 -23.55 10.23 -9.38
N ARG A 1037 -24.62 9.54 -9.00
CA ARG A 1037 -25.63 10.08 -8.07
C ARG A 1037 -25.00 10.29 -6.69
N SER A 1038 -25.51 11.26 -5.94
CA SER A 1038 -24.99 11.60 -4.62
C SER A 1038 -25.00 10.41 -3.66
N CYS A 1039 -26.05 9.58 -3.70
CA CYS A 1039 -26.12 8.37 -2.86
C CYS A 1039 -25.12 7.27 -3.24
N GLU A 1040 -24.69 7.21 -4.50
CA GLU A 1040 -23.64 6.30 -4.94
C GLU A 1040 -22.26 6.78 -4.50
N ILE A 1041 -22.01 8.10 -4.60
CA ILE A 1041 -20.80 8.71 -4.05
C ILE A 1041 -20.72 8.47 -2.55
N GLU A 1042 -21.82 8.67 -1.80
CA GLU A 1042 -21.90 8.37 -0.37
C GLU A 1042 -21.57 6.89 -0.08
N ARG A 1043 -22.16 5.93 -0.81
CA ARG A 1043 -21.88 4.50 -0.64
C ARG A 1043 -20.39 4.19 -0.81
N LEU A 1044 -19.80 4.64 -1.92
CA LEU A 1044 -18.39 4.39 -2.22
C LEU A 1044 -17.46 5.08 -1.22
N SER A 1045 -17.86 6.25 -0.71
CA SER A 1045 -17.10 6.98 0.31
C SER A 1045 -17.01 6.18 1.60
N GLN A 1046 -18.11 5.54 2.02
CA GLN A 1046 -18.14 4.72 3.25
C GLN A 1046 -17.18 3.53 3.17
N GLY A 1047 -17.00 2.92 2.00
CA GLY A 1047 -16.01 1.85 1.79
C GLY A 1047 -14.55 2.32 1.87
N CYS A 1048 -14.29 3.63 1.83
CA CYS A 1048 -12.97 4.22 1.98
C CYS A 1048 -12.71 4.79 3.39
N VAL A 1049 -13.74 4.88 4.25
CA VAL A 1049 -13.62 5.48 5.59
C VAL A 1049 -12.85 4.57 6.53
N GLY A 1050 -12.05 5.16 7.43
CA GLY A 1050 -11.34 4.43 8.47
C GLY A 1050 -9.95 3.94 8.07
N VAL A 1051 -9.61 3.99 6.77
CA VAL A 1051 -8.27 3.71 6.26
C VAL A 1051 -7.28 4.67 6.92
N ARG A 1052 -6.19 4.14 7.45
CA ARG A 1052 -5.12 4.94 8.04
C ARG A 1052 -4.49 5.83 6.98
N ARG A 1053 -4.21 7.06 7.38
CA ARG A 1053 -3.58 8.10 6.55
C ARG A 1053 -2.33 8.69 7.19
N THR A 1054 -2.30 8.79 8.51
CA THR A 1054 -1.18 9.41 9.24
C THR A 1054 -1.20 9.00 10.71
N THR A 1055 -0.19 9.43 11.47
CA THR A 1055 -0.15 9.33 12.93
C THR A 1055 0.06 10.72 13.54
N GLY A 1056 -0.30 10.88 14.80
CA GLY A 1056 -0.18 12.13 15.52
C GLY A 1056 0.15 11.90 16.99
N GLN A 1057 -0.02 12.96 17.77
CA GLN A 1057 0.24 12.96 19.21
C GLN A 1057 -1.02 13.31 19.98
N HIS A 1058 -1.19 12.72 21.16
CA HIS A 1058 -2.22 13.10 22.10
C HIS A 1058 -1.99 14.55 22.58
N PRO A 1059 -3.03 15.35 22.87
CA PRO A 1059 -2.88 16.75 23.27
C PRO A 1059 -2.11 16.99 24.58
N GLY A 1060 -2.02 16.00 25.47
CA GLY A 1060 -1.26 16.13 26.73
C GLY A 1060 -0.87 14.83 27.42
N GLY A 1061 -1.16 13.68 26.80
CA GLY A 1061 -1.03 12.38 27.47
C GLY A 1061 0.42 11.91 27.43
N ILE A 1062 1.03 11.77 28.60
CA ILE A 1062 2.37 11.20 28.78
C ILE A 1062 2.23 9.81 29.41
N ILE A 1063 2.75 8.81 28.72
CA ILE A 1063 2.83 7.42 29.19
C ILE A 1063 4.10 7.23 29.98
N VAL A 1064 3.99 6.67 31.18
CA VAL A 1064 5.12 6.44 32.08
C VAL A 1064 5.46 4.95 32.08
N LEU A 1065 6.72 4.64 31.72
CA LEU A 1065 7.29 3.30 31.77
C LEU A 1065 7.99 3.10 33.12
N PRO A 1066 7.61 2.08 33.91
CA PRO A 1066 8.29 1.74 35.15
C PRO A 1066 9.78 1.42 34.94
N HIS A 1067 10.59 1.66 35.97
CA HIS A 1067 12.01 1.30 35.93
C HIS A 1067 12.19 -0.22 35.84
N GLY A 1068 13.12 -0.66 34.98
CA GLY A 1068 13.41 -2.09 34.75
C GLY A 1068 12.51 -2.77 33.72
N GLU A 1069 11.48 -2.08 33.23
CA GLU A 1069 10.64 -2.55 32.13
C GLU A 1069 11.12 -1.97 30.78
N GLU A 1070 10.80 -2.64 29.68
CA GLU A 1070 11.03 -2.17 28.32
C GLU A 1070 9.71 -1.82 27.64
N ILE A 1071 9.64 -0.67 26.97
CA ILE A 1071 8.42 -0.20 26.30
C ILE A 1071 7.89 -1.23 25.28
N TYR A 1072 8.80 -1.94 24.62
CA TYR A 1072 8.51 -2.96 23.59
C TYR A 1072 7.75 -4.17 24.14
N SER A 1073 7.68 -4.36 25.46
CA SER A 1073 6.82 -5.38 26.06
C SER A 1073 5.33 -5.00 26.04
N PHE A 1074 5.01 -3.71 25.84
CA PHE A 1074 3.64 -3.18 25.81
C PHE A 1074 3.26 -2.69 24.41
N THR A 1075 4.11 -1.90 23.76
CA THR A 1075 3.81 -1.28 22.47
C THR A 1075 5.10 -0.91 21.73
N PRO A 1076 5.13 -0.95 20.39
CA PRO A 1076 6.17 -0.25 19.65
C PRO A 1076 6.12 1.26 19.91
N VAL A 1077 7.15 1.98 19.48
CA VAL A 1077 7.20 3.44 19.55
C VAL A 1077 7.63 4.04 18.21
N GLN A 1078 7.24 5.27 17.92
CA GLN A 1078 7.54 5.93 16.66
C GLN A 1078 7.58 7.46 16.82
N HIS A 1079 8.05 8.16 15.80
CA HIS A 1079 7.80 9.61 15.70
C HIS A 1079 6.36 9.89 15.24
N PRO A 1080 5.69 10.93 15.77
CA PRO A 1080 4.38 11.36 15.29
C PRO A 1080 4.51 11.83 13.83
N ALA A 1081 3.58 11.39 12.98
CA ALA A 1081 3.59 11.63 11.53
C ALA A 1081 4.89 11.17 10.82
N ASN A 1082 5.70 10.34 11.46
CA ASN A 1082 7.07 9.99 11.05
C ASN A 1082 8.00 11.20 10.83
N ASP A 1083 7.79 12.30 11.57
CA ASP A 1083 8.68 13.45 11.53
C ASP A 1083 9.98 13.16 12.29
N THR A 1084 11.05 12.89 11.55
CA THR A 1084 12.38 12.57 12.11
C THR A 1084 13.10 13.76 12.72
N HIS A 1085 12.57 14.99 12.58
CA HIS A 1085 13.16 16.19 13.19
C HIS A 1085 12.63 16.47 14.59
N THR A 1086 11.53 15.84 15.00
CA THR A 1086 11.01 15.99 16.36
C THR A 1086 11.75 15.08 17.34
N SER A 1087 12.03 15.59 18.54
CA SER A 1087 12.51 14.76 19.64
C SER A 1087 11.39 13.96 20.33
N ILE A 1088 10.13 14.22 19.95
CA ILE A 1088 8.97 13.56 20.54
C ILE A 1088 8.87 12.13 20.01
N ILE A 1089 8.85 11.19 20.95
CA ILE A 1089 8.57 9.78 20.69
C ILE A 1089 7.16 9.48 21.19
N THR A 1090 6.34 8.94 20.31
CA THR A 1090 4.97 8.50 20.59
C THR A 1090 4.86 6.98 20.72
N THR A 1091 3.93 6.51 21.54
CA THR A 1091 3.50 5.10 21.48
C THR A 1091 2.89 4.80 20.11
N HIS A 1092 3.16 3.60 19.58
CA HIS A 1092 2.64 3.16 18.29
C HIS A 1092 1.16 2.79 18.37
N PHE A 1093 0.76 2.20 19.51
CA PHE A 1093 -0.63 2.04 19.88
C PHE A 1093 -1.18 3.32 20.51
N ASP A 1094 -2.48 3.54 20.31
CA ASP A 1094 -3.19 4.54 21.09
C ASP A 1094 -3.27 4.14 22.57
N TYR A 1095 -3.52 5.12 23.44
CA TYR A 1095 -3.57 4.86 24.87
C TYR A 1095 -4.69 3.87 25.26
N HIS A 1096 -5.83 3.90 24.58
CA HIS A 1096 -6.95 2.99 24.84
C HIS A 1096 -6.57 1.52 24.69
N SER A 1097 -5.54 1.21 23.91
CA SER A 1097 -5.05 -0.15 23.71
C SER A 1097 -4.11 -0.65 24.83
N ILE A 1098 -3.61 0.25 25.69
CA ILE A 1098 -2.59 -0.03 26.71
C ILE A 1098 -2.91 0.59 28.09
N ASP A 1099 -4.14 1.07 28.28
CA ASP A 1099 -4.57 1.80 29.49
C ASP A 1099 -4.63 0.89 30.72
N HIS A 1100 -4.92 -0.40 30.54
CA HIS A 1100 -4.87 -1.40 31.60
C HIS A 1100 -3.44 -1.74 32.03
N ASN A 1101 -2.42 -1.34 31.26
CA ASN A 1101 -1.01 -1.67 31.53
C ASN A 1101 -0.22 -0.53 32.14
N LEU A 1102 -0.20 0.62 31.47
CA LEU A 1102 0.72 1.71 31.75
C LEU A 1102 -0.04 2.95 32.21
N LEU A 1103 0.55 3.67 33.16
CA LEU A 1103 -0.02 4.91 33.67
C LEU A 1103 0.11 6.03 32.62
N LYS A 1104 -0.97 6.79 32.41
CA LYS A 1104 -0.97 8.06 31.68
C LYS A 1104 -1.10 9.24 32.64
N LEU A 1105 -0.32 10.29 32.37
CA LEU A 1105 -0.45 11.62 32.97
C LEU A 1105 -1.02 12.57 31.92
N ASP A 1106 -2.18 13.18 32.19
CA ASP A 1106 -2.77 14.18 31.30
C ASP A 1106 -2.29 15.59 31.66
N ILE A 1107 -1.18 15.98 31.03
CA ILE A 1107 -0.53 17.29 31.16
C ILE A 1107 -1.05 18.17 30.01
N LEU A 1108 -2.20 18.81 30.21
CA LEU A 1108 -2.92 19.55 29.17
C LEU A 1108 -2.48 21.02 29.12
N GLY A 1109 -2.45 21.57 27.91
CA GLY A 1109 -2.30 23.01 27.69
C GLY A 1109 -3.69 23.67 27.68
N HIS A 1110 -3.84 24.74 28.43
CA HIS A 1110 -5.07 25.53 28.53
C HIS A 1110 -4.77 27.03 28.49
N ASP A 1111 -5.75 27.81 28.02
CA ASP A 1111 -5.60 29.26 27.90
C ASP A 1111 -5.80 29.98 29.23
N ASP A 1112 -6.71 29.51 30.10
CA ASP A 1112 -6.98 30.15 31.41
C ASP A 1112 -5.70 30.44 32.24
N PRO A 1113 -4.77 29.48 32.47
CA PRO A 1113 -3.55 29.80 33.21
C PRO A 1113 -2.67 30.85 32.53
N THR A 1114 -2.63 30.81 31.19
CA THR A 1114 -1.91 31.79 30.37
C THR A 1114 -2.54 33.17 30.47
N MET A 1115 -3.88 33.25 30.48
CA MET A 1115 -4.62 34.50 30.58
C MET A 1115 -4.47 35.13 31.96
N ILE A 1116 -4.60 34.35 33.04
CA ILE A 1116 -4.41 34.85 34.41
C ILE A 1116 -3.00 35.37 34.61
N LYS A 1117 -1.97 34.63 34.17
CA LYS A 1117 -0.57 35.07 34.23
C LYS A 1117 -0.30 36.37 33.47
N ARG A 1118 -1.05 36.65 32.40
CA ARG A 1118 -0.95 37.92 31.66
C ARG A 1118 -1.71 39.06 32.34
N LEU A 1119 -2.68 38.76 33.20
CA LEU A 1119 -3.44 39.73 33.97
C LEU A 1119 -2.71 40.13 35.27
N GLU A 1120 -1.99 39.19 35.87
CA GLU A 1120 -1.01 39.41 36.95
C GLU A 1120 0.20 40.23 36.48
#